data_AF-A0A8X8C1C7-F1
#
_entry.id   AF-A0A8X8C1C7-F1
#
_cell.length_a   1.000
_cell.length_b   1.000
_cell.length_c   1.000
_cell.angle_alpha   90.00
_cell.angle_beta   90.00
_cell.angle_gamma   90.00
#
_symmetry.space_group_name_H-M   'P 1'
#
loop_
_entity.id
_entity.type
_entity.pdbx_description
1 polymer ?
#
loop_
_entity_poly.entity_id
_entity_poly.type
_entity_poly.pdbx_seq_one_letter_code
_entity_poly.pdbx_strand_id
1 'polypeptide(L)'
;MWSLTRKSVEDILQVLIVFAVESLELDFALLFPERHILLRVLPVLVVLATSSEKDSESLYKRVKINRLINIFKNDPVIPAFPDLHLSPAAILKELSIYFQRFSAQTQLVCVIFKALTYRTYQRHYLIINHIGTIRAEHDDFTIRFASSLNQLLLLKSIDGADVDWCKEVKGNMYDMVVEGFQLLSRWTARIWEQCAWKFSRPCKEAIPSESNGSSESFFDYEKVLYSIYYDFVIGMVEPLQSCLQVVRYNYSAEERKALVELVSYIKSVGSLMHRRDTLVVDALWETIHAEVQDFVQNTLATMLRTTFRKKKDLSRILSDMRTLSADWMANTSKPESDLQSHGGDESKGSFFYPRPVAPTATQVHCLQFLIYEVVSGGNHRKPGGLFGNNGSEIPVNDLKQLESFFYKLSFFLHILDYSATVATLTDLGFLWFREFYLESSRVIQFPIECSLPWMLVDHVLESQNAGLLESVLMPFDIYNDSAQQALAALRQRFLYDEIEAEVDHCFDLFVSKLCEIIFTCYKSWAASEMLDASFLFALDNGEKYSVQPMRFTALFKMTRVKLLGRTIDLRSLVSERMNKVFRDNIEFLFDRFESQDLCAVVELEKLLEILKHAHGLLSKDISIDSFSLMLNEMQENLSLVSFSSRLATQIWSEMQSDFLPNFVLCNTTQRFVRSSRVPLVPVQKPSVPHAKDNFYCGTQELNSAHQSFARLHSGFFGIPHMFSVVRLLGSRSLPWLIRALLDHITNKVTTLEPMITGLQAALPKSIGLLPFDGGVTDSYFYKFAIQSLRTRMPNYTSTLKSIGALLDQ
;
A
#
# COMPACT_ATOMS: atom_id res chain seq x y z
N MET A 1 -11.31 20.74 45.44
CA MET A 1 -11.28 19.45 46.17
C MET A 1 -12.10 19.46 47.47
N TRP A 2 -12.29 20.60 48.16
CA TRP A 2 -13.01 20.67 49.45
C TRP A 2 -14.56 20.76 49.38
N SER A 3 -15.20 20.70 48.20
CA SER A 3 -16.69 20.67 48.09
C SER A 3 -17.28 19.28 47.75
N LEU A 4 -16.44 18.25 47.63
CA LEU A 4 -16.88 16.87 47.34
C LEU A 4 -17.43 16.14 48.57
N THR A 5 -17.17 16.62 49.79
CA THR A 5 -17.49 15.95 51.06
C THR A 5 -18.95 16.04 51.51
N ARG A 6 -19.85 16.68 50.73
CA ARG A 6 -21.30 16.78 51.02
C ARG A 6 -22.20 16.20 49.93
N LYS A 7 -21.65 15.51 48.93
CA LYS A 7 -22.43 15.02 47.77
C LYS A 7 -22.75 13.53 47.91
N SER A 8 -23.95 13.14 47.49
CA SER A 8 -24.25 11.72 47.27
C SER A 8 -23.56 11.24 46.00
N VAL A 9 -23.37 9.93 45.86
CA VAL A 9 -22.73 9.32 44.68
C VAL A 9 -23.55 9.61 43.43
N GLU A 10 -24.87 9.61 43.56
CA GLU A 10 -25.83 9.88 42.49
C GLU A 10 -25.70 11.31 41.94
N ASP A 11 -25.50 12.30 42.82
CA ASP A 11 -25.28 13.69 42.43
C ASP A 11 -24.02 13.84 41.55
N ILE A 12 -22.97 13.06 41.83
CA ILE A 12 -21.73 13.05 41.04
C ILE A 12 -21.95 12.41 39.67
N LEU A 13 -22.62 11.25 39.64
CA LEU A 13 -22.92 10.53 38.40
C LEU A 13 -23.76 11.38 37.44
N GLN A 14 -24.77 12.09 37.94
CA GLN A 14 -25.59 12.98 37.11
C GLN A 14 -24.79 14.14 36.49
N VAL A 15 -23.85 14.72 37.24
CA VAL A 15 -22.98 15.79 36.71
C VAL A 15 -22.08 15.24 35.60
N LEU A 16 -21.52 14.05 35.78
CA LEU A 16 -20.70 13.39 34.76
C LEU A 16 -21.51 13.05 33.49
N ILE A 17 -22.75 12.60 33.63
CA ILE A 17 -23.65 12.34 32.48
C ILE A 17 -23.96 13.64 31.74
N VAL A 18 -24.27 14.72 32.45
CA VAL A 18 -24.53 16.03 31.84
C VAL A 18 -23.31 16.50 31.05
N PHE A 19 -22.12 16.45 31.66
CA PHE A 19 -20.87 16.80 31.01
C PHE A 19 -20.64 15.98 29.73
N ALA A 20 -20.75 14.65 29.82
CA ALA A 20 -20.53 13.77 28.67
C ALA A 20 -21.53 14.05 27.53
N VAL A 21 -22.81 14.25 27.85
CA VAL A 21 -23.84 14.57 26.84
C VAL A 21 -23.59 15.92 26.19
N GLU A 22 -23.23 16.94 26.96
CA GLU A 22 -22.94 18.28 26.41
C GLU A 22 -21.69 18.28 25.54
N SER A 23 -20.61 17.66 26.01
CA SER A 23 -19.38 17.54 25.24
C SER A 23 -19.59 16.76 23.94
N LEU A 24 -20.38 15.68 23.95
CA LEU A 24 -20.69 14.90 22.74
C LEU A 24 -21.60 15.62 21.74
N GLU A 25 -22.37 16.62 22.17
CA GLU A 25 -23.19 17.45 21.27
C GLU A 25 -22.42 18.68 20.76
N LEU A 26 -21.37 19.11 21.47
CA LEU A 26 -20.47 20.20 21.11
C LEU A 26 -19.29 19.65 20.30
N ASP A 27 -19.57 19.21 19.07
CA ASP A 27 -18.62 18.51 18.18
C ASP A 27 -17.31 19.26 17.88
N PHE A 28 -17.20 20.57 18.15
CA PHE A 28 -16.02 21.37 17.78
C PHE A 28 -14.84 21.28 18.78
N ALA A 29 -15.09 20.84 20.01
CA ALA A 29 -14.12 20.92 21.10
C ALA A 29 -13.39 19.60 21.39
N LEU A 30 -13.85 18.48 20.84
CA LEU A 30 -13.33 17.15 21.15
C LEU A 30 -12.54 16.56 19.99
N LEU A 31 -11.41 15.95 20.32
CA LEU A 31 -10.73 15.03 19.40
C LEU A 31 -11.31 13.62 19.53
N PHE A 32 -11.10 12.78 18.52
CA PHE A 32 -11.68 11.44 18.45
C PHE A 32 -11.37 10.55 19.68
N PRO A 33 -10.19 10.60 20.32
CA PRO A 33 -9.91 9.75 21.48
C PRO A 33 -10.86 10.08 22.64
N GLU A 34 -11.09 11.38 22.86
CA GLU A 34 -11.96 11.90 23.91
C GLU A 34 -13.42 11.56 23.61
N ARG A 35 -13.85 11.78 22.35
CA ARG A 35 -15.19 11.39 21.88
C ARG A 35 -15.46 9.91 22.13
N HIS A 36 -14.56 9.02 21.72
CA HIS A 36 -14.71 7.58 21.92
C HIS A 36 -14.71 7.19 23.40
N ILE A 37 -13.92 7.85 24.26
CA ILE A 37 -13.95 7.66 25.71
C ILE A 37 -15.34 8.01 26.26
N LEU A 38 -15.89 9.18 25.92
CA LEU A 38 -17.19 9.61 26.40
C LEU A 38 -18.32 8.67 25.94
N LEU A 39 -18.28 8.22 24.69
CA LEU A 39 -19.25 7.25 24.15
C LEU A 39 -19.20 5.90 24.89
N ARG A 40 -18.02 5.46 25.36
CA ARG A 40 -17.87 4.21 26.16
C ARG A 40 -18.34 4.38 27.60
N VAL A 41 -18.05 5.52 28.22
CA VAL A 41 -18.34 5.78 29.64
C VAL A 41 -19.82 6.09 29.86
N LEU A 42 -20.47 6.79 28.92
CA LEU A 42 -21.85 7.26 29.07
C LEU A 42 -22.88 6.14 29.36
N PRO A 43 -22.91 5.00 28.64
CA PRO A 43 -23.82 3.89 28.95
C PRO A 43 -23.63 3.35 30.37
N VAL A 44 -22.39 3.26 30.84
CA VAL A 44 -22.05 2.77 32.18
C VAL A 44 -22.55 3.74 33.25
N LEU A 45 -22.31 5.05 33.06
CA LEU A 45 -22.80 6.08 33.98
C LEU A 45 -24.33 6.08 34.08
N VAL A 46 -25.03 5.93 32.95
CA VAL A 46 -26.51 5.89 32.93
C VAL A 46 -27.03 4.72 33.76
N VAL A 47 -26.44 3.53 33.65
CA VAL A 47 -26.85 2.37 34.46
C VAL A 47 -26.57 2.61 35.93
N LEU A 48 -25.38 3.12 36.28
CA LEU A 48 -25.03 3.41 37.67
C LEU A 48 -25.92 4.48 38.30
N ALA A 49 -26.37 5.47 37.53
CA ALA A 49 -27.25 6.55 37.99
C ALA A 49 -28.73 6.16 38.08
N THR A 50 -29.12 4.96 37.64
CA THR A 50 -30.52 4.49 37.58
C THR A 50 -30.79 3.29 38.51
N SER A 51 -30.20 3.32 39.71
CA SER A 51 -30.37 2.28 40.73
C SER A 51 -31.79 2.22 41.35
N SER A 52 -32.56 3.31 41.26
CA SER A 52 -33.94 3.43 41.76
C SER A 52 -34.86 4.17 40.78
N GLU A 53 -36.18 3.95 40.85
CA GLU A 53 -37.17 4.67 40.04
C GLU A 53 -37.10 6.19 40.26
N LYS A 54 -36.94 6.62 41.52
CA LYS A 54 -36.79 8.05 41.85
C LYS A 54 -35.55 8.66 41.19
N ASP A 55 -34.46 7.91 41.16
CA ASP A 55 -33.19 8.35 40.59
C ASP A 55 -33.30 8.42 39.07
N SER A 56 -33.99 7.45 38.44
CA SER A 56 -34.28 7.47 37.00
C SER A 56 -35.13 8.68 36.59
N GLU A 57 -36.19 9.00 37.32
CA GLU A 57 -36.99 10.20 37.05
C GLU A 57 -36.18 11.48 37.23
N SER A 58 -35.33 11.54 38.26
CA SER A 58 -34.47 12.68 38.51
C SER A 58 -33.45 12.89 37.39
N LEU A 59 -32.87 11.80 36.88
CA LEU A 59 -31.96 11.81 35.74
C LEU A 59 -32.69 12.28 34.48
N TYR A 60 -33.85 11.69 34.14
CA TYR A 60 -34.57 12.05 32.91
C TYR A 60 -35.16 13.47 32.94
N LYS A 61 -35.47 14.01 34.13
CA LYS A 61 -35.82 15.43 34.29
C LYS A 61 -34.63 16.35 34.00
N ARG A 62 -33.40 15.90 34.32
CA ARG A 62 -32.18 16.69 34.18
C ARG A 62 -31.55 16.57 32.80
N VAL A 63 -31.43 15.34 32.30
CA VAL A 63 -30.91 14.96 30.99
C VAL A 63 -32.07 14.32 30.25
N LYS A 64 -32.72 15.08 29.36
CA LYS A 64 -33.85 14.61 28.56
C LYS A 64 -33.50 13.27 27.91
N ILE A 65 -34.30 12.23 28.18
CA ILE A 65 -34.05 10.87 27.67
C ILE A 65 -33.84 10.81 26.15
N ASN A 66 -34.51 11.68 25.40
CA ASN A 66 -34.37 11.77 23.94
C ASN A 66 -32.94 12.15 23.49
N ARG A 67 -32.20 12.96 24.26
CA ARG A 67 -30.79 13.29 23.96
C ARG A 67 -29.92 12.04 24.04
N LEU A 68 -30.05 11.29 25.14
CA LEU A 68 -29.35 10.02 25.34
C LEU A 68 -29.68 9.00 24.24
N ILE A 69 -30.97 8.87 23.90
CA ILE A 69 -31.41 7.99 22.82
C ILE A 69 -30.79 8.39 21.48
N ASN A 70 -30.73 9.69 21.16
CA ASN A 70 -30.14 10.16 19.91
C ASN A 70 -28.64 9.86 19.84
N ILE A 71 -27.89 10.09 20.92
CA ILE A 71 -26.46 9.77 20.98
C ILE A 71 -26.24 8.28 20.73
N PHE A 72 -26.90 7.40 21.50
CA PHE A 72 -26.69 5.96 21.33
C PHE A 72 -27.22 5.40 20.00
N LYS A 73 -28.21 6.06 19.38
CA LYS A 73 -28.66 5.71 18.05
C LYS A 73 -27.65 6.09 16.98
N ASN A 74 -27.00 7.24 17.10
CA ASN A 74 -26.03 7.69 16.10
C ASN A 74 -24.79 6.80 16.11
N ASP A 75 -24.36 6.34 17.29
CA ASP A 75 -23.17 5.52 17.49
C ASP A 75 -23.52 4.12 18.07
N PRO A 76 -24.19 3.23 17.30
CA PRO A 76 -24.63 1.92 17.80
C PRO A 76 -23.48 0.92 18.04
N VAL A 77 -22.33 1.16 17.41
CA VAL A 77 -21.09 0.39 17.55
C VAL A 77 -19.95 1.37 17.77
N ILE A 78 -19.21 1.19 18.87
CA ILE A 78 -18.16 2.12 19.31
C ILE A 78 -16.82 1.38 19.40
N PRO A 79 -15.72 1.99 18.94
CA PRO A 79 -14.37 1.47 19.16
C PRO A 79 -14.00 1.36 20.65
N ALA A 80 -13.51 0.20 21.10
CA ALA A 80 -13.09 -0.01 22.49
C ALA A 80 -11.59 -0.20 22.63
N PHE A 81 -11.07 -1.20 21.92
CA PHE A 81 -9.66 -1.49 21.78
C PHE A 81 -9.41 -1.84 20.30
N PRO A 82 -8.17 -1.84 19.76
CA PRO A 82 -7.89 -2.03 18.33
C PRO A 82 -8.79 -3.02 17.59
N ASP A 83 -8.95 -4.23 18.13
CA ASP A 83 -9.73 -5.32 17.57
C ASP A 83 -11.04 -5.61 18.34
N LEU A 84 -11.38 -4.77 19.32
CA LEU A 84 -12.56 -4.91 20.18
C LEU A 84 -13.53 -3.74 19.98
N HIS A 85 -14.80 -4.09 19.79
CA HIS A 85 -15.89 -3.13 19.68
C HIS A 85 -16.89 -3.31 20.82
N LEU A 86 -17.60 -2.23 21.15
CA LEU A 86 -18.68 -2.23 22.13
C LEU A 86 -19.97 -1.75 21.49
N SER A 87 -21.10 -2.21 22.01
CA SER A 87 -22.41 -1.64 21.66
C SER A 87 -23.05 -1.04 22.91
N PRO A 88 -23.42 0.26 22.90
CA PRO A 88 -24.16 0.87 24.00
C PRO A 88 -25.39 0.05 24.41
N ALA A 89 -26.15 -0.42 23.42
CA ALA A 89 -27.33 -1.23 23.66
C ALA A 89 -27.00 -2.55 24.36
N ALA A 90 -25.90 -3.21 23.98
CA ALA A 90 -25.44 -4.44 24.62
C ALA A 90 -24.97 -4.17 26.05
N ILE A 91 -24.20 -3.09 26.28
CA ILE A 91 -23.76 -2.69 27.62
C ILE A 91 -24.96 -2.45 28.55
N LEU A 92 -25.93 -1.67 28.10
CA LEU A 92 -27.15 -1.39 28.87
C LEU A 92 -27.92 -2.68 29.19
N LYS A 93 -28.03 -3.59 28.21
CA LYS A 93 -28.70 -4.89 28.37
C LYS A 93 -27.97 -5.82 29.34
N GLU A 94 -26.67 -6.04 29.16
CA GLU A 94 -25.90 -6.93 30.04
C GLU A 94 -25.87 -6.40 31.48
N LEU A 95 -25.68 -5.10 31.66
CA LEU A 95 -25.68 -4.51 32.99
C LEU A 95 -27.08 -4.52 33.65
N SER A 96 -28.17 -4.43 32.86
CA SER A 96 -29.54 -4.46 33.40
C SER A 96 -29.86 -5.67 34.28
N ILE A 97 -29.18 -6.80 34.07
CA ILE A 97 -29.36 -8.03 34.84
C ILE A 97 -28.90 -7.84 36.30
N TYR A 98 -27.85 -7.06 36.50
CA TYR A 98 -27.30 -6.73 37.81
C TYR A 98 -28.06 -5.60 38.51
N PHE A 99 -28.84 -4.82 37.75
CA PHE A 99 -29.66 -3.71 38.24
C PHE A 99 -31.14 -3.98 37.95
N GLN A 100 -31.74 -4.91 38.72
CA GLN A 100 -33.12 -5.41 38.53
C GLN A 100 -34.19 -4.32 38.33
N ARG A 101 -34.00 -3.11 38.85
CA ARG A 101 -34.93 -1.98 38.72
C ARG A 101 -34.78 -1.18 37.42
N PHE A 102 -33.63 -1.24 36.75
CA PHE A 102 -33.42 -0.71 35.39
C PHE A 102 -34.11 -1.59 34.34
N SER A 103 -34.20 -2.91 34.60
CA SER A 103 -34.81 -3.92 33.71
C SER A 103 -36.28 -3.63 33.33
N ALA A 104 -37.05 -2.94 34.17
CA ALA A 104 -38.46 -2.61 33.92
C ALA A 104 -38.64 -1.45 32.92
N GLN A 105 -37.63 -0.57 32.77
CA GLN A 105 -37.65 0.58 31.86
C GLN A 105 -37.00 0.27 30.49
N THR A 106 -36.14 -0.76 30.42
CA THR A 106 -35.38 -1.17 29.22
C THR A 106 -36.21 -1.75 28.07
N GLN A 107 -37.47 -2.17 28.30
CA GLN A 107 -38.31 -2.67 27.20
C GLN A 107 -38.52 -1.61 26.11
N LEU A 108 -38.54 -0.32 26.46
CA LEU A 108 -38.65 0.78 25.49
C LEU A 108 -37.31 1.01 24.74
N VAL A 109 -36.19 0.96 25.47
CA VAL A 109 -34.84 1.20 24.94
C VAL A 109 -34.44 0.11 23.93
N CYS A 110 -34.65 -1.16 24.26
CA CYS A 110 -34.37 -2.29 23.36
C CYS A 110 -35.25 -2.33 22.10
N VAL A 111 -36.49 -1.83 22.15
CA VAL A 111 -37.38 -1.73 20.97
C VAL A 111 -36.93 -0.60 20.05
N ILE A 112 -36.46 0.52 20.61
CA ILE A 112 -35.99 1.68 19.87
C ILE A 112 -34.68 1.39 19.11
N PHE A 113 -33.79 0.56 19.65
CA PHE A 113 -32.57 0.10 18.95
C PHE A 113 -32.85 -0.82 17.75
N LYS A 114 -34.01 -1.48 17.70
CA LYS A 114 -34.41 -2.33 16.56
C LYS A 114 -34.97 -1.54 15.36
N ALA A 115 -35.26 -0.24 15.52
CA ALA A 115 -36.10 0.51 14.59
C ALA A 115 -35.36 1.16 13.39
N LEU A 116 -34.05 1.01 13.25
CA LEU A 116 -33.28 1.58 12.13
C LEU A 116 -32.73 0.49 11.22
N THR A 117 -32.93 0.66 9.92
CA THR A 117 -32.56 -0.30 8.89
C THR A 117 -31.04 -0.38 8.74
N TYR A 118 -30.51 -1.61 8.71
CA TYR A 118 -29.10 -1.97 8.53
C TYR A 118 -28.35 -1.11 7.48
N ARG A 119 -28.99 -0.82 6.34
CA ARG A 119 -28.41 -0.05 5.24
C ARG A 119 -28.03 1.39 5.62
N THR A 120 -28.79 2.03 6.50
CA THR A 120 -28.57 3.44 6.85
C THR A 120 -27.30 3.60 7.69
N TYR A 121 -27.10 2.70 8.67
CA TYR A 121 -25.88 2.68 9.46
C TYR A 121 -24.66 2.25 8.64
N GLN A 122 -24.80 1.25 7.76
CA GLN A 122 -23.70 0.84 6.90
C GLN A 122 -23.16 2.01 6.06
N ARG A 123 -24.05 2.86 5.52
CA ARG A 123 -23.60 4.08 4.79
C ARG A 123 -22.85 5.08 5.67
N HIS A 124 -23.22 5.18 6.94
CA HIS A 124 -22.55 6.06 7.90
C HIS A 124 -21.12 5.59 8.20
N TYR A 125 -20.94 4.30 8.49
CA TYR A 125 -19.64 3.75 8.91
C TYR A 125 -18.65 3.51 7.75
N LEU A 126 -19.12 3.15 6.55
CA LEU A 126 -18.21 2.79 5.46
C LEU A 126 -17.60 4.02 4.77
N ILE A 127 -16.27 4.10 4.79
CA ILE A 127 -15.42 5.16 4.22
C ILE A 127 -15.72 5.39 2.74
N ILE A 128 -16.06 4.33 1.99
CA ILE A 128 -16.39 4.43 0.55
C ILE A 128 -17.50 5.47 0.26
N ASN A 129 -18.41 5.71 1.20
CA ASN A 129 -19.48 6.70 1.04
C ASN A 129 -19.04 8.14 1.33
N HIS A 130 -17.86 8.33 1.94
CA HIS A 130 -17.33 9.63 2.37
C HIS A 130 -16.05 10.03 1.63
N ILE A 131 -15.40 9.08 0.94
CA ILE A 131 -14.09 9.27 0.30
C ILE A 131 -14.08 10.42 -0.72
N GLY A 132 -15.20 10.65 -1.41
CA GLY A 132 -15.32 11.78 -2.35
C GLY A 132 -15.20 13.14 -1.66
N THR A 133 -15.85 13.30 -0.50
CA THR A 133 -15.78 14.52 0.32
C THR A 133 -14.41 14.66 0.96
N ILE A 134 -13.88 13.57 1.53
CA ILE A 134 -12.55 13.55 2.15
C ILE A 134 -11.47 13.99 1.15
N ARG A 135 -11.53 13.52 -0.10
CA ARG A 135 -10.59 13.92 -1.14
C ARG A 135 -10.63 15.42 -1.40
N ALA A 136 -11.82 16.00 -1.50
CA ALA A 136 -12.00 17.43 -1.68
C ALA A 136 -11.50 18.25 -0.46
N GLU A 137 -11.81 17.79 0.76
CA GLU A 137 -11.30 18.39 2.00
C GLU A 137 -9.77 18.36 2.07
N HIS A 138 -9.15 17.22 1.72
CA HIS A 138 -7.69 17.04 1.70
C HIS A 138 -7.01 18.01 0.72
N ASP A 139 -7.50 18.06 -0.51
CA ASP A 139 -6.89 18.87 -1.57
C ASP A 139 -6.98 20.37 -1.23
N ASP A 140 -8.14 20.81 -0.76
CA ASP A 140 -8.38 22.20 -0.33
C ASP A 140 -7.51 22.57 0.89
N PHE A 141 -7.50 21.73 1.94
CA PHE A 141 -6.71 21.97 3.14
C PHE A 141 -5.21 22.03 2.83
N THR A 142 -4.69 21.09 2.04
CA THR A 142 -3.25 21.03 1.70
C THR A 142 -2.78 22.29 0.99
N ILE A 143 -3.59 22.82 0.07
CA ILE A 143 -3.29 24.07 -0.65
C ILE A 143 -3.34 25.27 0.29
N ARG A 144 -4.40 25.40 1.10
CA ARG A 144 -4.56 26.53 2.04
C ARG A 144 -3.50 26.53 3.14
N PHE A 145 -3.16 25.37 3.68
CA PHE A 145 -2.12 25.22 4.68
C PHE A 145 -0.75 25.60 4.12
N ALA A 146 -0.40 25.11 2.91
CA ALA A 146 0.85 25.48 2.25
C ALA A 146 0.93 26.99 1.96
N SER A 147 -0.18 27.61 1.52
CA SER A 147 -0.28 29.04 1.30
C SER A 147 -0.06 29.84 2.59
N SER A 148 -0.76 29.48 3.67
CA SER A 148 -0.66 30.14 4.98
C SER A 148 0.74 30.03 5.57
N LEU A 149 1.39 28.87 5.40
CA LEU A 149 2.77 28.66 5.80
C LEU A 149 3.74 29.54 5.01
N ASN A 150 3.54 29.69 3.71
CA ASN A 150 4.37 30.59 2.89
C ASN A 150 4.22 32.05 3.33
N GLN A 151 3.00 32.50 3.66
CA GLN A 151 2.78 33.83 4.22
C GLN A 151 3.50 34.02 5.56
N LEU A 152 3.47 33.02 6.45
CA LEU A 152 4.19 33.06 7.71
C LEU A 152 5.72 33.12 7.50
N LEU A 153 6.25 32.41 6.51
CA LEU A 153 7.67 32.48 6.15
C LEU A 153 8.06 33.85 5.60
N LEU A 154 7.21 34.45 4.75
CA LEU A 154 7.42 35.81 4.25
C LEU A 154 7.42 36.82 5.39
N LEU A 155 6.50 36.68 6.35
CA LEU A 155 6.45 37.53 7.54
C LEU A 155 7.77 37.53 8.32
N LYS A 156 8.40 36.35 8.51
CA LYS A 156 9.69 36.24 9.20
C LYS A 156 10.85 36.87 8.42
N SER A 157 10.69 37.13 7.12
CA SER A 157 11.73 37.73 6.28
C SER A 157 11.65 39.26 6.14
N ILE A 158 10.55 39.86 6.57
CA ILE A 158 10.31 41.31 6.43
C ILE A 158 10.54 41.99 7.79
N ASP A 159 11.50 42.91 7.84
CA ASP A 159 11.71 43.78 9.01
C ASP A 159 10.67 44.91 9.05
N GLY A 160 9.98 45.08 10.17
CA GLY A 160 9.02 46.17 10.38
C GLY A 160 7.68 46.00 9.65
N ALA A 161 7.25 44.74 9.46
CA ALA A 161 5.94 44.43 8.88
C ALA A 161 4.77 45.09 9.65
N ASP A 162 3.69 45.41 8.92
CA ASP A 162 2.49 46.00 9.50
C ASP A 162 1.90 45.10 10.61
N VAL A 163 1.51 45.71 11.73
CA VAL A 163 1.10 44.98 12.95
C VAL A 163 -0.22 44.26 12.76
N ASP A 164 -1.16 44.83 12.00
CA ASP A 164 -2.47 44.23 11.77
C ASP A 164 -2.34 43.06 10.79
N TRP A 165 -1.54 43.23 9.72
CA TRP A 165 -1.18 42.11 8.84
C TRP A 165 -0.46 40.97 9.59
N CYS A 166 0.45 41.29 10.53
CA CYS A 166 1.11 40.29 11.37
C CYS A 166 0.10 39.45 12.17
N LYS A 167 -0.87 40.11 12.79
CA LYS A 167 -1.92 39.43 13.57
C LYS A 167 -2.79 38.56 12.68
N GLU A 168 -3.17 39.05 11.50
CA GLU A 168 -3.97 38.30 10.54
C GLU A 168 -3.27 37.02 10.08
N VAL A 169 -2.00 37.11 9.66
CA VAL A 169 -1.23 35.94 9.21
C VAL A 169 -1.07 34.90 10.32
N LYS A 170 -0.77 35.32 11.56
CA LYS A 170 -0.63 34.41 12.71
C LYS A 170 -1.97 33.80 13.13
N GLY A 171 -3.05 34.57 13.06
CA GLY A 171 -4.42 34.09 13.30
C GLY A 171 -4.86 33.07 12.27
N ASN A 172 -4.64 33.34 10.98
CA ASN A 172 -4.92 32.39 9.90
C ASN A 172 -4.15 31.08 10.09
N MET A 173 -2.89 31.14 10.51
CA MET A 173 -2.11 29.93 10.81
C MET A 173 -2.68 29.16 12.01
N TYR A 174 -3.15 29.85 13.05
CA TYR A 174 -3.84 29.22 14.19
C TYR A 174 -5.10 28.47 13.73
N ASP A 175 -5.94 29.12 12.92
CA ASP A 175 -7.16 28.49 12.39
C ASP A 175 -6.82 27.27 11.51
N MET A 176 -5.75 27.33 10.72
CA MET A 176 -5.27 26.18 9.93
C MET A 176 -4.78 25.01 10.78
N VAL A 177 -4.18 25.26 11.93
CA VAL A 177 -3.78 24.19 12.85
C VAL A 177 -5.01 23.55 13.52
N VAL A 178 -5.97 24.37 13.97
CA VAL A 178 -7.22 23.88 14.56
C VAL A 178 -7.99 23.02 13.56
N GLU A 179 -8.15 23.51 12.33
CA GLU A 179 -8.81 22.76 11.26
C GLU A 179 -8.06 21.47 10.93
N GLY A 180 -6.74 21.51 10.86
CA GLY A 180 -5.90 20.33 10.60
C GLY A 180 -6.07 19.24 11.67
N PHE A 181 -6.10 19.63 12.96
CA PHE A 181 -6.36 18.69 14.05
C PHE A 181 -7.76 18.08 13.95
N GLN A 182 -8.78 18.90 13.67
CA GLN A 182 -10.15 18.41 13.51
C GLN A 182 -10.29 17.49 12.30
N LEU A 183 -9.63 17.80 11.17
CA LEU A 183 -9.61 16.95 9.96
C LEU A 183 -8.98 15.59 10.25
N LEU A 184 -7.74 15.58 10.76
CA LEU A 184 -7.03 14.34 11.10
C LEU A 184 -7.82 13.52 12.12
N SER A 185 -8.37 14.18 13.14
CA SER A 185 -9.24 13.55 14.14
C SER A 185 -10.45 12.86 13.51
N ARG A 186 -11.21 13.57 12.66
CA ARG A 186 -12.37 12.99 11.96
C ARG A 186 -11.98 11.82 11.06
N TRP A 187 -10.90 11.94 10.31
CA TRP A 187 -10.45 10.91 9.37
C TRP A 187 -9.98 9.64 10.09
N THR A 188 -9.17 9.78 11.15
CA THR A 188 -8.70 8.66 11.97
C THR A 188 -9.85 8.00 12.73
N ALA A 189 -10.79 8.80 13.26
CA ALA A 189 -12.03 8.29 13.87
C ALA A 189 -12.81 7.37 12.90
N ARG A 190 -12.95 7.79 11.65
CA ARG A 190 -13.68 7.02 10.63
C ARG A 190 -13.06 5.66 10.35
N ILE A 191 -11.73 5.55 10.37
CA ILE A 191 -11.05 4.25 10.24
C ILE A 191 -11.39 3.36 11.44
N TRP A 192 -11.27 3.89 12.65
CA TRP A 192 -11.64 3.19 13.88
C TRP A 192 -13.09 2.70 13.88
N GLU A 193 -14.02 3.60 13.53
CA GLU A 193 -15.46 3.34 13.46
C GLU A 193 -15.78 2.28 12.41
N GLN A 194 -15.19 2.35 11.20
CA GLN A 194 -15.36 1.33 10.18
C GLN A 194 -14.86 -0.04 10.66
N CYS A 195 -13.69 -0.10 11.30
CA CYS A 195 -13.15 -1.35 11.84
C CYS A 195 -14.09 -1.93 12.90
N ALA A 196 -14.52 -1.13 13.88
CA ALA A 196 -15.48 -1.58 14.89
C ALA A 196 -16.79 -2.09 14.26
N TRP A 197 -17.31 -1.39 13.23
CA TRP A 197 -18.50 -1.79 12.50
C TRP A 197 -18.33 -3.13 11.77
N LYS A 198 -17.20 -3.33 11.09
CA LYS A 198 -16.86 -4.57 10.36
C LYS A 198 -16.64 -5.72 11.33
N PHE A 199 -15.90 -5.50 12.40
CA PHE A 199 -15.60 -6.51 13.44
C PHE A 199 -16.86 -6.99 14.17
N SER A 200 -17.85 -6.11 14.36
CA SER A 200 -19.16 -6.51 14.89
C SER A 200 -19.99 -7.39 13.95
N ARG A 201 -19.55 -7.54 12.69
CA ARG A 201 -20.27 -8.26 11.62
C ARG A 201 -19.29 -9.07 10.76
N PRO A 202 -18.80 -10.21 11.27
CA PRO A 202 -18.01 -11.13 10.46
C PRO A 202 -18.79 -11.56 9.21
N CYS A 203 -18.07 -11.72 8.09
CA CYS A 203 -18.64 -12.22 6.85
C CYS A 203 -19.18 -13.65 7.06
N LYS A 204 -20.43 -13.90 6.67
CA LYS A 204 -21.10 -15.20 6.88
C LYS A 204 -20.86 -16.20 5.76
N GLU A 205 -20.37 -15.76 4.61
CA GLU A 205 -20.17 -16.61 3.44
C GLU A 205 -18.78 -17.24 3.48
N ALA A 206 -18.74 -18.57 3.54
CA ALA A 206 -17.55 -19.35 3.25
C ALA A 206 -17.41 -19.46 1.72
N ILE A 207 -16.31 -18.91 1.19
CA ILE A 207 -15.77 -19.14 -0.16
C ILE A 207 -16.65 -18.58 -1.30
N PRO A 208 -16.24 -17.48 -1.97
CA PRO A 208 -16.68 -17.26 -3.34
C PRO A 208 -16.06 -18.36 -4.19
N SER A 209 -16.85 -19.31 -4.67
CA SER A 209 -16.52 -20.02 -5.90
C SER A 209 -16.48 -18.96 -7.00
N GLU A 210 -15.29 -18.58 -7.47
CA GLU A 210 -15.12 -17.64 -8.57
C GLU A 210 -15.98 -18.09 -9.76
N SER A 211 -16.98 -17.28 -10.07
CA SER A 211 -17.75 -17.40 -11.30
C SER A 211 -16.90 -16.90 -12.46
N ASN A 212 -16.42 -17.83 -13.29
CA ASN A 212 -16.01 -17.71 -14.70
C ASN A 212 -15.72 -16.30 -15.23
N GLY A 213 -14.44 -16.01 -15.46
CA GLY A 213 -14.00 -14.87 -16.27
C GLY A 213 -12.48 -14.71 -16.36
N SER A 214 -11.81 -15.61 -17.09
CA SER A 214 -10.46 -15.43 -17.67
C SER A 214 -9.38 -14.79 -16.77
N SER A 215 -8.69 -15.61 -15.97
CA SER A 215 -7.36 -15.31 -15.39
C SER A 215 -6.65 -16.63 -15.03
N GLU A 216 -6.43 -17.51 -16.02
CA GLU A 216 -5.63 -18.72 -15.83
C GLU A 216 -4.13 -18.38 -15.95
N SER A 217 -3.49 -17.87 -14.88
CA SER A 217 -2.02 -17.89 -14.80
C SER A 217 -1.38 -17.78 -13.40
N PHE A 218 -2.13 -17.92 -12.29
CA PHE A 218 -1.52 -17.75 -10.96
C PHE A 218 -1.79 -18.84 -9.89
N PHE A 219 -2.47 -19.94 -10.21
CA PHE A 219 -3.04 -20.84 -9.18
C PHE A 219 -2.46 -22.27 -9.07
N ASP A 220 -1.20 -22.52 -9.41
CA ASP A 220 -0.62 -23.87 -9.25
C ASP A 220 0.32 -24.05 -8.04
N TYR A 221 0.91 -22.98 -7.48
CA TYR A 221 1.71 -23.10 -6.25
C TYR A 221 0.85 -23.15 -4.98
N GLU A 222 -0.27 -22.42 -4.93
CA GLU A 222 -1.20 -22.50 -3.80
C GLU A 222 -1.91 -23.86 -3.72
N LYS A 223 -2.23 -24.51 -4.85
CA LYS A 223 -2.91 -25.81 -4.85
C LYS A 223 -2.05 -26.96 -4.33
N VAL A 224 -0.75 -26.96 -4.60
CA VAL A 224 0.16 -28.01 -4.12
C VAL A 224 0.44 -27.83 -2.62
N LEU A 225 0.59 -26.59 -2.15
CA LEU A 225 0.67 -26.31 -0.72
C LEU A 225 -0.64 -26.63 -0.01
N TYR A 226 -1.79 -26.26 -0.59
CA TYR A 226 -3.12 -26.61 -0.07
C TYR A 226 -3.34 -28.13 -0.02
N SER A 227 -2.93 -28.88 -1.04
CA SER A 227 -3.11 -30.34 -1.09
C SER A 227 -2.22 -31.07 -0.06
N ILE A 228 -0.99 -30.59 0.17
CA ILE A 228 -0.07 -31.17 1.16
C ILE A 228 -0.42 -30.72 2.59
N TYR A 229 -1.02 -29.53 2.77
CA TYR A 229 -1.55 -29.07 4.07
C TYR A 229 -2.92 -29.67 4.41
N TYR A 230 -3.76 -30.01 3.43
CA TYR A 230 -5.15 -30.42 3.68
C TYR A 230 -5.28 -31.68 4.52
N ASP A 231 -4.34 -32.62 4.41
CA ASP A 231 -4.38 -33.86 5.20
C ASP A 231 -3.83 -33.71 6.62
N PHE A 232 -3.11 -32.63 6.96
CA PHE A 232 -2.57 -32.37 8.30
C PHE A 232 -3.38 -31.33 9.12
N VAL A 233 -4.26 -30.55 8.47
CA VAL A 233 -4.94 -29.37 9.05
C VAL A 233 -6.35 -29.64 9.60
N ILE A 234 -6.85 -30.87 9.52
CA ILE A 234 -8.24 -31.20 9.96
C ILE A 234 -8.49 -30.94 11.47
N GLY A 235 -7.45 -30.65 12.27
CA GLY A 235 -7.58 -30.19 13.66
C GLY A 235 -7.63 -28.66 13.92
N MET A 236 -7.39 -27.80 12.91
CA MET A 236 -7.24 -26.33 13.07
C MET A 236 -8.27 -25.49 12.29
N VAL A 237 -9.34 -26.09 11.78
CA VAL A 237 -10.27 -25.45 10.82
C VAL A 237 -11.22 -24.44 11.49
N GLU A 238 -11.60 -24.60 12.75
CA GLU A 238 -12.54 -23.67 13.42
C GLU A 238 -11.94 -22.30 13.81
N PRO A 239 -10.70 -22.21 14.33
CA PRO A 239 -10.07 -20.94 14.73
C PRO A 239 -9.69 -19.98 13.59
N LEU A 240 -9.24 -20.50 12.44
CA LEU A 240 -8.78 -19.67 11.32
C LEU A 240 -9.95 -18.97 10.60
N GLN A 241 -11.11 -19.61 10.61
CA GLN A 241 -12.32 -19.13 9.93
C GLN A 241 -12.77 -17.77 10.48
N SER A 242 -12.66 -17.54 11.80
CA SER A 242 -13.12 -16.29 12.41
C SER A 242 -12.31 -15.08 11.94
N CYS A 243 -10.98 -15.18 11.87
CA CYS A 243 -10.14 -14.06 11.42
C CYS A 243 -10.34 -13.77 9.93
N LEU A 244 -10.40 -14.81 9.10
CA LEU A 244 -10.69 -14.69 7.67
C LEU A 244 -12.03 -14.00 7.42
N GLN A 245 -13.07 -14.35 8.19
CA GLN A 245 -14.40 -13.75 8.08
C GLN A 245 -14.48 -12.32 8.63
N VAL A 246 -13.74 -12.02 9.71
CA VAL A 246 -13.74 -10.70 10.36
C VAL A 246 -12.95 -9.68 9.55
N VAL A 247 -11.83 -10.10 8.96
CA VAL A 247 -10.88 -9.23 8.28
C VAL A 247 -10.81 -9.55 6.78
N ARG A 248 -10.14 -10.63 6.37
CA ARG A 248 -9.78 -10.88 4.95
C ARG A 248 -10.97 -10.77 3.98
N TYR A 249 -12.08 -11.42 4.30
CA TYR A 249 -13.28 -11.46 3.45
C TYR A 249 -14.29 -10.34 3.76
N ASN A 250 -14.02 -9.48 4.73
CA ASN A 250 -14.95 -8.44 5.16
C ASN A 250 -14.71 -7.09 4.46
N TYR A 251 -13.61 -6.93 3.73
CA TYR A 251 -13.29 -5.71 2.98
C TYR A 251 -13.27 -5.99 1.47
N SER A 252 -14.16 -5.31 0.72
CA SER A 252 -14.17 -5.36 -0.74
C SER A 252 -12.95 -4.65 -1.34
N ALA A 253 -12.68 -4.87 -2.63
CA ALA A 253 -11.60 -4.18 -3.34
C ALA A 253 -11.74 -2.65 -3.27
N GLU A 254 -12.96 -2.12 -3.42
CA GLU A 254 -13.24 -0.69 -3.35
C GLU A 254 -13.07 -0.13 -1.93
N GLU A 255 -13.42 -0.92 -0.91
CA GLU A 255 -13.21 -0.54 0.49
C GLU A 255 -11.72 -0.53 0.85
N ARG A 256 -10.94 -1.50 0.36
CA ARG A 256 -9.46 -1.52 0.52
C ARG A 256 -8.83 -0.33 -0.17
N LYS A 257 -9.24 0.00 -1.40
CA LYS A 257 -8.80 1.21 -2.11
C LYS A 257 -9.11 2.47 -1.30
N ALA A 258 -10.34 2.62 -0.80
CA ALA A 258 -10.74 3.79 0.00
C ALA A 258 -9.94 3.90 1.30
N LEU A 259 -9.60 2.78 1.94
CA LEU A 259 -8.71 2.75 3.10
C LEU A 259 -7.28 3.18 2.75
N VAL A 260 -6.70 2.68 1.66
CA VAL A 260 -5.36 3.11 1.20
C VAL A 260 -5.32 4.62 0.95
N GLU A 261 -6.34 5.16 0.28
CA GLU A 261 -6.44 6.61 0.03
C GLU A 261 -6.53 7.39 1.35
N LEU A 262 -7.39 6.99 2.28
CA LEU A 262 -7.56 7.68 3.56
C LEU A 262 -6.29 7.60 4.44
N VAL A 263 -5.64 6.44 4.52
CA VAL A 263 -4.35 6.27 5.19
C VAL A 263 -3.34 7.23 4.59
N SER A 264 -3.26 7.29 3.26
CA SER A 264 -2.33 8.18 2.56
C SER A 264 -2.60 9.66 2.87
N TYR A 265 -3.86 10.09 2.95
CA TYR A 265 -4.24 11.47 3.31
C TYR A 265 -3.92 11.82 4.76
N ILE A 266 -4.17 10.91 5.71
CA ILE A 266 -3.82 11.11 7.11
C ILE A 266 -2.30 11.26 7.26
N LYS A 267 -1.53 10.36 6.61
CA LYS A 267 -0.06 10.38 6.66
C LYS A 267 0.55 11.58 5.94
N SER A 268 -0.01 12.01 4.81
CA SER A 268 0.46 13.17 4.06
C SER A 268 0.25 14.46 4.87
N VAL A 269 -0.97 14.71 5.37
CA VAL A 269 -1.31 15.90 6.16
C VAL A 269 -0.57 15.88 7.49
N GLY A 270 -0.51 14.73 8.15
CA GLY A 270 0.29 14.53 9.36
C GLY A 270 1.76 14.89 9.17
N SER A 271 2.38 14.41 8.08
CA SER A 271 3.76 14.77 7.74
C SER A 271 3.91 16.26 7.39
N LEU A 272 2.92 16.89 6.75
CA LEU A 272 2.96 18.31 6.40
C LEU A 272 2.96 19.19 7.67
N MET A 273 2.12 18.84 8.64
CA MET A 273 2.01 19.50 9.94
C MET A 273 3.26 19.25 10.79
N HIS A 274 3.71 18.00 10.92
CA HIS A 274 4.84 17.64 11.78
C HIS A 274 6.19 18.25 11.33
N ARG A 275 6.48 18.28 10.01
CA ARG A 275 7.74 18.83 9.48
C ARG A 275 7.94 20.33 9.73
N ARG A 276 6.89 21.04 10.18
CA ARG A 276 6.85 22.51 10.26
C ARG A 276 6.56 23.04 11.67
N ASP A 277 6.55 22.17 12.68
CA ASP A 277 6.28 22.51 14.09
C ASP A 277 7.03 23.78 14.55
N THR A 278 8.37 23.78 14.48
CA THR A 278 9.21 24.89 14.94
C THR A 278 8.95 26.23 14.24
N LEU A 279 8.34 26.22 13.05
CA LEU A 279 8.04 27.44 12.32
C LEU A 279 6.73 28.07 12.78
N VAL A 280 5.79 27.22 13.22
CA VAL A 280 4.40 27.58 13.50
C VAL A 280 4.20 27.90 14.99
N VAL A 281 4.96 27.27 15.88
CA VAL A 281 4.86 27.41 17.35
C VAL A 281 4.76 28.85 17.85
N ASP A 282 5.69 29.73 17.45
CA ASP A 282 5.70 31.13 17.91
C ASP A 282 4.39 31.86 17.55
N ALA A 283 3.87 31.61 16.35
CA ALA A 283 2.64 32.20 15.87
C ALA A 283 1.43 31.70 16.67
N LEU A 284 1.39 30.39 16.98
CA LEU A 284 0.33 29.80 17.78
C LEU A 284 0.34 30.33 19.22
N TRP A 285 1.51 30.35 19.86
CA TRP A 285 1.64 30.84 21.23
C TRP A 285 1.27 32.30 21.35
N GLU A 286 1.65 33.13 20.38
CA GLU A 286 1.28 34.54 20.36
C GLU A 286 -0.23 34.74 20.17
N THR A 287 -0.86 33.99 19.27
CA THR A 287 -2.32 34.03 19.08
C THR A 287 -3.06 33.56 20.34
N ILE A 288 -2.65 32.43 20.95
CA ILE A 288 -3.25 31.93 22.20
C ILE A 288 -3.08 32.95 23.33
N HIS A 289 -1.88 33.52 23.47
CA HIS A 289 -1.64 34.58 24.44
C HIS A 289 -2.56 35.77 24.22
N ALA A 290 -2.71 36.22 22.97
CA ALA A 290 -3.59 37.33 22.64
C ALA A 290 -5.04 37.07 23.05
N GLU A 291 -5.55 35.86 22.80
CA GLU A 291 -6.91 35.50 23.16
C GLU A 291 -7.12 35.38 24.67
N VAL A 292 -6.16 34.81 25.40
CA VAL A 292 -6.20 34.74 26.87
C VAL A 292 -6.16 36.15 27.46
N GLN A 293 -5.28 37.03 26.96
CA GLN A 293 -5.19 38.40 27.45
C GLN A 293 -6.43 39.23 27.09
N ASP A 294 -7.01 39.06 25.90
CA ASP A 294 -8.26 39.74 25.56
C ASP A 294 -9.41 39.31 26.48
N PHE A 295 -9.56 38.00 26.71
CA PHE A 295 -10.57 37.49 27.62
C PHE A 295 -10.38 38.05 29.04
N VAL A 296 -9.17 37.90 29.58
CA VAL A 296 -8.90 38.24 30.98
C VAL A 296 -8.87 39.76 31.20
N GLN A 297 -8.28 40.54 30.29
CA GLN A 297 -8.13 41.99 30.46
C GLN A 297 -9.35 42.79 29.99
N ASN A 298 -10.02 42.39 28.90
CA ASN A 298 -11.11 43.14 28.28
C ASN A 298 -12.49 42.54 28.54
N THR A 299 -12.68 41.26 28.21
CA THR A 299 -13.99 40.59 28.36
C THR A 299 -14.43 40.55 29.82
N LEU A 300 -13.58 40.05 30.73
CA LEU A 300 -13.89 40.01 32.16
C LEU A 300 -14.03 41.42 32.78
N ALA A 301 -13.26 42.41 32.33
CA ALA A 301 -13.42 43.80 32.80
C ALA A 301 -14.80 44.36 32.43
N THR A 302 -15.31 44.01 31.26
CA THR A 302 -16.63 44.43 30.80
C THR A 302 -17.71 43.77 31.64
N MET A 303 -17.63 42.45 31.82
CA MET A 303 -18.55 41.68 32.67
C MET A 303 -18.57 42.16 34.12
N LEU A 304 -17.42 42.54 34.69
CA LEU A 304 -17.32 43.12 36.04
C LEU A 304 -18.05 44.47 36.16
N ARG A 305 -17.97 45.31 35.12
CA ARG A 305 -18.63 46.63 35.08
C ARG A 305 -20.13 46.52 34.84
N THR A 306 -20.58 45.50 34.11
CA THR A 306 -21.99 45.30 33.73
C THR A 306 -22.68 44.28 34.64
N THR A 307 -22.52 42.99 34.33
CA THR A 307 -23.28 41.86 34.84
C THR A 307 -22.99 41.55 36.31
N PHE A 308 -21.73 41.66 36.72
CA PHE A 308 -21.30 41.25 38.05
C PHE A 308 -21.16 42.42 39.03
N ARG A 309 -21.34 43.68 38.61
CA ARG A 309 -21.15 44.88 39.45
C ARG A 309 -21.82 44.83 40.83
N LYS A 310 -23.00 44.21 40.92
CA LYS A 310 -23.78 44.10 42.16
C LYS A 310 -23.61 42.75 42.90
N LYS A 311 -22.83 41.82 42.36
CA LYS A 311 -22.63 40.46 42.87
C LYS A 311 -21.22 40.29 43.42
N LYS A 312 -21.03 40.61 44.70
CA LYS A 312 -19.70 40.67 45.34
C LYS A 312 -18.93 39.34 45.25
N ASP A 313 -19.59 38.21 45.54
CA ASP A 313 -18.92 36.90 45.57
C ASP A 313 -18.46 36.45 44.18
N LEU A 314 -19.31 36.62 43.16
CA LEU A 314 -18.98 36.29 41.77
C LEU A 314 -17.95 37.27 41.17
N SER A 315 -18.04 38.55 41.53
CA SER A 315 -17.03 39.56 41.15
C SER A 315 -15.64 39.20 41.67
N ARG A 316 -15.55 38.64 42.88
CA ARG A 316 -14.28 38.17 43.43
C ARG A 316 -13.68 37.08 42.55
N ILE A 317 -14.47 36.09 42.12
CA ILE A 317 -13.99 35.00 41.27
C ILE A 317 -13.45 35.53 39.92
N LEU A 318 -14.15 36.49 39.30
CA LEU A 318 -13.66 37.14 38.06
C LEU A 318 -12.37 37.94 38.30
N SER A 319 -12.24 38.59 39.47
CA SER A 319 -11.01 39.28 39.86
C SER A 319 -9.85 38.31 40.10
N ASP A 320 -10.13 37.13 40.65
CA ASP A 320 -9.14 36.07 40.86
C ASP A 320 -8.63 35.54 39.51
N MET A 321 -9.52 35.33 38.52
CA MET A 321 -9.11 34.99 37.14
C MET A 321 -8.14 36.02 36.55
N ARG A 322 -8.44 37.31 36.75
CA ARG A 322 -7.59 38.43 36.32
C ARG A 322 -6.24 38.42 36.99
N THR A 323 -6.22 38.23 38.30
CA THR A 323 -4.97 38.19 39.07
C THR A 323 -4.10 37.00 38.68
N LEU A 324 -4.72 35.87 38.31
CA LEU A 324 -4.02 34.63 38.00
C LEU A 324 -3.39 34.61 36.59
N SER A 325 -4.04 35.24 35.60
CA SER A 325 -3.65 35.08 34.19
C SER A 325 -3.38 36.38 33.41
N ALA A 326 -3.71 37.57 33.96
CA ALA A 326 -3.44 38.81 33.25
C ALA A 326 -1.94 39.16 33.31
N ASP A 327 -1.33 39.31 32.13
CA ASP A 327 0.01 39.86 31.97
C ASP A 327 -0.08 41.38 31.82
N TRP A 328 0.02 42.11 32.93
CA TRP A 328 -0.02 43.56 32.94
C TRP A 328 1.31 44.14 32.45
N MET A 329 1.25 45.08 31.51
CA MET A 329 2.43 45.83 31.09
C MET A 329 2.96 46.65 32.27
N ALA A 330 4.28 46.70 32.44
CA ALA A 330 4.95 47.41 33.55
C ALA A 330 4.59 48.91 33.66
N ASN A 331 4.01 49.50 32.61
CA ASN A 331 3.63 50.91 32.54
C ASN A 331 2.11 51.14 32.68
N THR A 332 1.30 50.08 32.74
CA THR A 332 -0.16 50.11 33.00
C THR A 332 -0.53 49.55 34.37
N SER A 333 0.46 49.22 35.19
CA SER A 333 0.27 48.82 36.59
C SER A 333 -0.28 49.97 37.44
N LYS A 334 -1.60 50.16 37.37
CA LYS A 334 -2.38 50.69 38.49
C LYS A 334 -3.47 49.70 38.85
N PRO A 335 -3.21 48.77 39.78
CA PRO A 335 -4.27 48.06 40.45
C PRO A 335 -4.97 49.05 41.40
N GLU A 336 -6.30 48.97 41.47
CA GLU A 336 -7.20 49.47 42.53
C GLU A 336 -7.90 50.86 42.41
N SER A 337 -7.48 51.84 41.61
CA SER A 337 -8.14 53.18 41.68
C SER A 337 -9.36 53.42 40.77
N ASP A 338 -9.60 52.63 39.72
CA ASP A 338 -10.64 52.94 38.72
C ASP A 338 -12.02 52.31 38.99
N LEU A 339 -12.22 51.67 40.14
CA LEU A 339 -13.55 51.19 40.55
C LEU A 339 -14.49 52.33 41.03
N GLN A 340 -14.02 53.59 41.05
CA GLN A 340 -14.80 54.75 41.53
C GLN A 340 -14.76 56.01 40.65
N SER A 341 -14.43 55.94 39.36
CA SER A 341 -14.66 57.08 38.46
C SER A 341 -16.10 57.05 37.91
N HIS A 342 -16.95 57.87 38.52
CA HIS A 342 -18.23 58.26 37.97
C HIS A 342 -18.01 59.04 36.64
N GLY A 343 -18.62 58.55 35.56
CA GLY A 343 -19.05 59.37 34.43
C GLY A 343 -18.06 59.50 33.28
N GLY A 344 -18.44 58.89 32.14
CA GLY A 344 -18.14 59.40 30.80
C GLY A 344 -16.72 59.19 30.28
N ASP A 345 -16.41 57.98 29.82
CA ASP A 345 -15.73 57.85 28.53
C ASP A 345 -16.02 56.47 27.92
N GLU A 346 -16.47 56.47 26.68
CA GLU A 346 -16.81 55.24 25.95
C GLU A 346 -15.53 54.46 25.57
N SER A 347 -15.49 53.21 26.04
CA SER A 347 -14.93 52.05 25.34
C SER A 347 -13.60 52.22 24.57
N LYS A 348 -12.48 52.32 25.30
CA LYS A 348 -11.22 51.73 24.82
C LYS A 348 -10.81 50.60 25.76
N GLY A 349 -10.70 49.38 25.22
CA GLY A 349 -10.20 48.21 25.94
C GLY A 349 -8.76 48.42 26.44
N SER A 350 -8.34 47.61 27.40
CA SER A 350 -6.94 47.53 27.83
C SER A 350 -6.09 47.13 26.63
N PHE A 351 -5.13 47.98 26.29
CA PHE A 351 -4.20 47.71 25.21
C PHE A 351 -3.03 46.87 25.74
N PHE A 352 -2.78 45.71 25.11
CA PHE A 352 -1.68 44.82 25.44
C PHE A 352 -0.95 44.40 24.15
N TYR A 353 0.32 44.00 24.30
CA TYR A 353 1.10 43.43 23.21
C TYR A 353 1.13 41.91 23.36
N PRO A 354 0.63 41.16 22.36
CA PRO A 354 0.78 39.71 22.34
C PRO A 354 2.25 39.30 22.48
N ARG A 355 2.51 38.26 23.26
CA ARG A 355 3.83 37.67 23.43
C ARG A 355 3.80 36.24 22.93
N PRO A 356 4.88 35.70 22.33
CA PRO A 356 4.98 34.30 21.93
C PRO A 356 5.21 33.41 23.17
N VAL A 357 4.28 33.45 24.12
CA VAL A 357 4.35 32.70 25.38
C VAL A 357 2.99 32.09 25.66
N ALA A 358 2.94 30.77 25.68
CA ALA A 358 1.74 30.02 26.01
C ALA A 358 1.35 30.14 27.50
N PRO A 359 0.05 30.09 27.83
CA PRO A 359 -0.39 29.89 29.21
C PRO A 359 0.05 28.51 29.71
N THR A 360 0.43 28.42 30.98
CA THR A 360 0.76 27.13 31.61
C THR A 360 -0.50 26.26 31.73
N ALA A 361 -0.36 24.93 31.69
CA ALA A 361 -1.49 24.01 31.90
C ALA A 361 -2.23 24.29 33.23
N THR A 362 -1.51 24.68 34.27
CA THR A 362 -2.08 25.15 35.54
C THR A 362 -2.95 26.39 35.37
N GLN A 363 -2.52 27.40 34.62
CA GLN A 363 -3.33 28.59 34.34
C GLN A 363 -4.60 28.22 33.58
N VAL A 364 -4.48 27.37 32.55
CA VAL A 364 -5.63 26.88 31.77
C VAL A 364 -6.64 26.18 32.69
N HIS A 365 -6.21 25.20 33.49
CA HIS A 365 -7.10 24.46 34.39
C HIS A 365 -7.68 25.33 35.51
N CYS A 366 -6.92 26.28 36.06
CA CYS A 366 -7.43 27.23 37.04
C CYS A 366 -8.51 28.14 36.43
N LEU A 367 -8.29 28.66 35.22
CA LEU A 367 -9.30 29.45 34.52
C LEU A 367 -10.56 28.64 34.25
N GLN A 368 -10.44 27.40 33.76
CA GLN A 368 -11.59 26.51 33.56
C GLN A 368 -12.36 26.27 34.85
N PHE A 369 -11.66 25.98 35.95
CA PHE A 369 -12.26 25.78 37.26
C PHE A 369 -12.99 27.04 37.76
N LEU A 370 -12.38 28.21 37.64
CA LEU A 370 -13.00 29.47 38.06
C LEU A 370 -14.22 29.80 37.18
N ILE A 371 -14.16 29.54 35.87
CA ILE A 371 -15.31 29.77 34.97
C ILE A 371 -16.45 28.85 35.36
N TYR A 372 -16.13 27.58 35.66
CA TYR A 372 -17.10 26.62 36.16
C TYR A 372 -17.75 27.08 37.47
N GLU A 373 -16.97 27.60 38.42
CA GLU A 373 -17.48 28.13 39.69
C GLU A 373 -18.39 29.35 39.48
N VAL A 374 -18.06 30.25 38.55
CA VAL A 374 -18.91 31.41 38.19
C VAL A 374 -20.27 30.97 37.66
N VAL A 375 -20.27 30.02 36.74
CA VAL A 375 -21.49 29.57 36.05
C VAL A 375 -22.35 28.69 36.96
N SER A 376 -21.72 27.76 37.69
CA SER A 376 -22.42 26.84 38.59
C SER A 376 -22.83 27.50 39.91
N GLY A 377 -22.18 28.59 40.32
CA GLY A 377 -22.39 29.27 41.60
C GLY A 377 -22.14 28.34 42.80
N GLY A 378 -21.21 27.39 42.67
CA GLY A 378 -20.95 26.32 43.64
C GLY A 378 -22.10 25.30 43.81
N ASN A 379 -23.22 25.44 43.08
CA ASN A 379 -24.44 24.67 43.29
C ASN A 379 -24.68 23.70 42.13
N HIS A 380 -24.11 22.49 42.24
CA HIS A 380 -24.14 21.47 41.20
C HIS A 380 -25.51 20.79 41.00
N ARG A 381 -26.58 21.31 41.59
CA ARG A 381 -27.96 20.79 41.51
C ARG A 381 -28.85 21.55 40.52
N LYS A 382 -28.33 22.57 39.83
CA LYS A 382 -29.13 23.34 38.87
C LYS A 382 -29.60 22.42 37.71
N PRO A 383 -30.91 22.39 37.42
CA PRO A 383 -31.43 21.71 36.23
C PRO A 383 -31.03 22.51 34.98
N GLY A 384 -30.47 21.84 33.96
CA GLY A 384 -30.28 22.45 32.64
C GLY A 384 -28.87 22.48 32.05
N GLY A 385 -27.87 21.81 32.64
CA GLY A 385 -26.54 21.73 32.03
C GLY A 385 -25.42 22.43 32.79
N LEU A 386 -24.16 22.30 32.35
CA LEU A 386 -23.06 23.12 32.86
C LEU A 386 -23.31 24.61 32.57
N PHE A 387 -23.77 24.94 31.36
CA PHE A 387 -24.05 26.31 30.89
C PHE A 387 -25.56 26.53 30.65
N GLY A 388 -26.41 25.87 31.45
CA GLY A 388 -27.85 25.97 31.31
C GLY A 388 -28.43 27.36 31.59
N ASN A 389 -29.25 27.88 30.68
CA ASN A 389 -29.95 29.16 30.85
C ASN A 389 -31.03 29.13 31.96
N ASN A 390 -31.53 27.96 32.33
CA ASN A 390 -32.66 27.82 33.26
C ASN A 390 -32.19 27.95 34.72
N GLY A 391 -31.98 29.20 35.17
CA GLY A 391 -31.62 29.53 36.55
C GLY A 391 -30.22 30.10 36.75
N SER A 392 -29.54 30.48 35.66
CA SER A 392 -28.35 31.33 35.74
C SER A 392 -28.79 32.79 35.85
N GLU A 393 -28.29 33.53 36.84
CA GLU A 393 -28.50 34.97 36.94
C GLU A 393 -27.55 35.76 36.00
N ILE A 394 -26.90 35.07 35.06
CA ILE A 394 -25.93 35.62 34.10
C ILE A 394 -26.68 35.81 32.77
N PRO A 395 -26.56 36.97 32.10
CA PRO A 395 -27.12 37.18 30.78
C PRO A 395 -26.62 36.14 29.77
N VAL A 396 -27.49 35.74 28.84
CA VAL A 396 -27.20 34.68 27.86
C VAL A 396 -25.94 34.98 27.04
N ASN A 397 -25.70 36.25 26.68
CA ASN A 397 -24.52 36.63 25.91
C ASN A 397 -23.21 36.41 26.68
N ASP A 398 -23.18 36.81 27.95
CA ASP A 398 -21.99 36.63 28.79
C ASP A 398 -21.78 35.14 29.10
N LEU A 399 -22.86 34.40 29.31
CA LEU A 399 -22.83 32.96 29.51
C LEU A 399 -22.22 32.24 28.29
N LYS A 400 -22.61 32.63 27.07
CA LYS A 400 -22.02 32.11 25.83
C LYS A 400 -20.54 32.45 25.68
N GLN A 401 -20.12 33.65 26.10
CA GLN A 401 -18.70 34.01 26.08
C GLN A 401 -17.88 33.16 27.05
N LEU A 402 -18.40 32.93 28.27
CA LEU A 402 -17.78 32.03 29.25
C LEU A 402 -17.74 30.58 28.74
N GLU A 403 -18.82 30.10 28.13
CA GLU A 403 -18.92 28.75 27.55
C GLU A 403 -17.92 28.56 26.40
N SER A 404 -17.91 29.47 25.44
CA SER A 404 -17.00 29.43 24.28
C SER A 404 -15.55 29.41 24.72
N PHE A 405 -15.18 30.31 25.65
CA PHE A 405 -13.81 30.36 26.15
C PHE A 405 -13.44 29.13 27.00
N PHE A 406 -14.38 28.57 27.77
CA PHE A 406 -14.15 27.34 28.54
C PHE A 406 -13.74 26.16 27.65
N TYR A 407 -14.43 25.97 26.52
CA TYR A 407 -14.06 24.91 25.56
C TYR A 407 -12.80 25.24 24.78
N LYS A 408 -12.57 26.53 24.47
CA LYS A 408 -11.34 26.97 23.81
C LYS A 408 -10.10 26.70 24.66
N LEU A 409 -10.20 26.92 25.98
CA LEU A 409 -9.16 26.58 26.94
C LEU A 409 -8.78 25.09 26.91
N SER A 410 -9.76 24.19 26.77
CA SER A 410 -9.47 22.75 26.60
C SER A 410 -8.69 22.51 25.32
N PHE A 411 -9.14 23.09 24.21
CA PHE A 411 -8.51 22.86 22.91
C PHE A 411 -7.10 23.44 22.82
N PHE A 412 -6.80 24.52 23.55
CA PHE A 412 -5.44 25.03 23.66
C PHE A 412 -4.45 23.97 24.13
N LEU A 413 -4.83 23.07 25.04
CA LEU A 413 -3.92 22.02 25.53
C LEU A 413 -3.43 21.11 24.39
N HIS A 414 -4.27 20.82 23.40
CA HIS A 414 -3.87 20.08 22.21
C HIS A 414 -2.87 20.87 21.35
N ILE A 415 -3.09 22.18 21.20
CA ILE A 415 -2.19 23.05 20.43
C ILE A 415 -0.86 23.24 21.14
N LEU A 416 -0.87 23.34 22.47
CA LEU A 416 0.34 23.46 23.28
C LEU A 416 1.19 22.19 23.21
N ASP A 417 0.55 21.02 23.13
CA ASP A 417 1.20 19.74 22.87
C ASP A 417 1.08 19.34 21.38
N TYR A 418 1.46 20.27 20.49
CA TYR A 418 1.27 20.16 19.05
C TYR A 418 1.79 18.84 18.48
N SER A 419 3.06 18.53 18.75
CA SER A 419 3.73 17.34 18.22
C SER A 419 3.07 16.04 18.71
N ALA A 420 2.74 15.94 20.00
CA ALA A 420 2.10 14.73 20.53
C ALA A 420 0.65 14.61 20.02
N THR A 421 -0.06 15.72 19.86
CA THR A 421 -1.41 15.73 19.28
C THR A 421 -1.37 15.26 17.84
N VAL A 422 -0.50 15.81 16.98
CA VAL A 422 -0.36 15.34 15.60
C VAL A 422 -0.02 13.85 15.56
N ALA A 423 0.93 13.39 16.39
CA ALA A 423 1.30 11.98 16.45
C ALA A 423 0.11 11.08 16.85
N THR A 424 -0.68 11.49 17.84
CA THR A 424 -1.89 10.75 18.27
C THR A 424 -2.96 10.72 17.19
N LEU A 425 -3.12 11.82 16.44
CA LEU A 425 -4.12 11.96 15.40
C LEU A 425 -3.76 11.21 14.11
N THR A 426 -2.49 10.86 13.91
CA THR A 426 -1.99 10.15 12.71
C THR A 426 -1.60 8.70 12.99
N ASP A 427 -1.82 8.23 14.22
CA ASP A 427 -1.53 6.88 14.68
C ASP A 427 -2.60 5.90 14.19
N LEU A 428 -2.19 5.03 13.27
CA LEU A 428 -3.01 3.99 12.67
C LEU A 428 -2.54 2.59 13.10
N GLY A 429 -1.68 2.48 14.12
CA GLY A 429 -1.08 1.21 14.55
C GLY A 429 -2.11 0.18 15.04
N PHE A 430 -3.28 0.66 15.48
CA PHE A 430 -4.41 -0.19 15.85
C PHE A 430 -4.89 -1.15 14.74
N LEU A 431 -4.57 -0.89 13.48
CA LEU A 431 -4.95 -1.77 12.37
C LEU A 431 -4.19 -3.11 12.37
N TRP A 432 -3.05 -3.21 13.05
CA TRP A 432 -2.27 -4.45 13.12
C TRP A 432 -2.68 -5.37 14.27
N PHE A 433 -2.99 -4.80 15.44
CA PHE A 433 -3.26 -5.56 16.67
C PHE A 433 -4.51 -6.43 16.56
N ARG A 434 -4.41 -7.66 17.08
CA ARG A 434 -5.45 -8.71 16.95
C ARG A 434 -5.53 -9.69 18.14
N GLU A 435 -5.05 -9.26 19.31
CA GLU A 435 -4.96 -10.06 20.55
C GLU A 435 -6.30 -10.65 21.02
N PHE A 436 -7.40 -9.90 20.92
CA PHE A 436 -8.72 -10.38 21.31
C PHE A 436 -9.15 -11.58 20.45
N TYR A 437 -8.87 -11.53 19.15
CA TYR A 437 -9.18 -12.65 18.26
C TYR A 437 -8.19 -13.81 18.40
N LEU A 438 -6.91 -13.54 18.69
CA LEU A 438 -5.93 -14.60 19.01
C LEU A 438 -6.36 -15.38 20.25
N GLU A 439 -6.73 -14.68 21.33
CA GLU A 439 -7.22 -15.31 22.56
C GLU A 439 -8.52 -16.09 22.32
N SER A 440 -9.48 -15.49 21.60
CA SER A 440 -10.77 -16.13 21.32
C SER A 440 -10.64 -17.38 20.45
N SER A 441 -9.67 -17.38 19.52
CA SER A 441 -9.43 -18.48 18.58
C SER A 441 -8.42 -19.51 19.11
N ARG A 442 -7.67 -19.19 20.17
CA ARG A 442 -6.57 -20.01 20.73
C ARG A 442 -5.46 -20.32 19.73
N VAL A 443 -5.16 -19.35 18.86
CA VAL A 443 -4.06 -19.41 17.89
C VAL A 443 -2.93 -18.49 18.34
N ILE A 444 -1.68 -18.88 18.09
CA ILE A 444 -0.50 -18.09 18.45
C ILE A 444 -0.43 -16.81 17.60
N GLN A 445 -0.60 -16.93 16.29
CA GLN A 445 -0.62 -15.80 15.36
C GLN A 445 -1.41 -16.13 14.09
N PHE A 446 -2.01 -15.12 13.45
CA PHE A 446 -2.68 -15.25 12.17
C PHE A 446 -1.71 -15.09 10.99
N PRO A 447 -2.00 -15.72 9.83
CA PRO A 447 -1.28 -15.50 8.59
C PRO A 447 -1.32 -14.03 8.12
N ILE A 448 -0.31 -13.60 7.35
CA ILE A 448 -0.18 -12.21 6.89
C ILE A 448 -1.34 -11.74 6.02
N GLU A 449 -2.04 -12.65 5.34
CA GLU A 449 -3.19 -12.34 4.51
C GLU A 449 -4.43 -11.90 5.32
N CYS A 450 -4.37 -12.07 6.64
CA CYS A 450 -5.35 -11.54 7.59
C CYS A 450 -4.88 -10.24 8.26
N SER A 451 -3.68 -9.76 7.93
CA SER A 451 -3.14 -8.52 8.45
C SER A 451 -3.61 -7.34 7.61
N LEU A 452 -4.34 -6.38 8.20
CA LEU A 452 -4.84 -5.22 7.46
C LEU A 452 -3.72 -4.43 6.75
N PRO A 453 -2.57 -4.11 7.39
CA PRO A 453 -1.48 -3.45 6.69
C PRO A 453 -1.03 -4.18 5.42
N TRP A 454 -0.80 -5.49 5.51
CA TRP A 454 -0.40 -6.29 4.35
C TRP A 454 -1.50 -6.39 3.29
N MET A 455 -2.76 -6.60 3.69
CA MET A 455 -3.89 -6.63 2.76
C MET A 455 -4.02 -5.34 1.94
N LEU A 456 -3.67 -4.19 2.53
CA LEU A 456 -3.66 -2.91 1.82
C LEU A 456 -2.47 -2.81 0.85
N VAL A 457 -1.27 -3.25 1.25
CA VAL A 457 -0.09 -3.31 0.35
C VAL A 457 -0.38 -4.23 -0.83
N ASP A 458 -0.88 -5.43 -0.56
CA ASP A 458 -1.15 -6.46 -1.56
C ASP A 458 -2.19 -5.98 -2.58
N HIS A 459 -3.27 -5.34 -2.09
CA HIS A 459 -4.27 -4.73 -2.95
C HIS A 459 -3.69 -3.65 -3.89
N VAL A 460 -2.75 -2.84 -3.41
CA VAL A 460 -2.09 -1.83 -4.26
C VAL A 460 -1.25 -2.49 -5.34
N LEU A 461 -0.50 -3.55 -5.02
CA LEU A 461 0.32 -4.30 -5.97
C LEU A 461 -0.52 -5.01 -7.03
N GLU A 462 -1.67 -5.56 -6.66
CA GLU A 462 -2.61 -6.20 -7.60
C GLU A 462 -3.35 -5.18 -8.47
N SER A 463 -3.40 -3.91 -8.06
CA SER A 463 -4.11 -2.88 -8.80
C SER A 463 -3.38 -2.51 -10.10
N GLN A 464 -4.11 -2.47 -11.21
CA GLN A 464 -3.58 -1.96 -12.50
C GLN A 464 -3.45 -0.42 -12.54
N ASN A 465 -3.73 0.27 -11.44
CA ASN A 465 -3.74 1.73 -11.39
C ASN A 465 -2.36 2.27 -10.97
N ALA A 466 -1.63 2.82 -11.94
CA ALA A 466 -0.31 3.40 -11.71
C ALA A 466 -0.29 4.48 -10.61
N GLY A 467 -1.37 5.24 -10.43
CA GLY A 467 -1.45 6.26 -9.38
C GLY A 467 -1.52 5.69 -7.96
N LEU A 468 -2.17 4.53 -7.78
CA LEU A 468 -2.19 3.85 -6.47
C LEU A 468 -0.83 3.24 -6.14
N LEU A 469 -0.11 2.75 -7.16
CA LEU A 469 1.21 2.13 -6.98
C LEU A 469 2.24 3.11 -6.41
N GLU A 470 2.15 4.41 -6.71
CA GLU A 470 3.01 5.43 -6.10
C GLU A 470 2.81 5.54 -4.58
N SER A 471 1.66 5.11 -4.07
CA SER A 471 1.29 5.13 -2.64
C SER A 471 1.51 3.78 -1.94
N VAL A 472 2.14 2.80 -2.59
CA VAL A 472 2.32 1.43 -2.05
C VAL A 472 3.09 1.37 -0.74
N LEU A 473 3.91 2.39 -0.44
CA LEU A 473 4.65 2.50 0.83
C LEU A 473 3.83 3.12 1.96
N MET A 474 2.69 3.76 1.68
CA MET A 474 1.88 4.40 2.72
C MET A 474 1.33 3.40 3.75
N PRO A 475 0.81 2.22 3.36
CA PRO A 475 0.37 1.23 4.33
C PRO A 475 1.50 0.64 5.19
N PHE A 476 2.76 0.63 4.70
CA PHE A 476 3.89 0.19 5.52
C PHE A 476 4.14 1.10 6.73
N ASP A 477 3.72 2.37 6.68
CA ASP A 477 3.84 3.29 7.82
C ASP A 477 2.93 2.88 8.99
N ILE A 478 1.90 2.06 8.75
CA ILE A 478 1.07 1.49 9.82
C ILE A 478 1.91 0.58 10.73
N TYR A 479 2.92 -0.11 10.18
CA TYR A 479 3.84 -0.91 11.00
C TYR A 479 4.74 -0.03 11.88
N ASN A 480 5.13 1.16 11.41
CA ASN A 480 5.86 2.13 12.24
C ASN A 480 5.02 2.56 13.45
N ASP A 481 3.76 2.88 13.21
CA ASP A 481 2.81 3.23 14.28
C ASP A 481 2.61 2.07 15.27
N SER A 482 2.38 0.87 14.74
CA SER A 482 2.17 -0.35 15.54
C SER A 482 3.39 -0.63 16.43
N ALA A 483 4.59 -0.52 15.88
CA ALA A 483 5.83 -0.70 16.62
C ALA A 483 6.02 0.37 17.70
N GLN A 484 5.72 1.63 17.39
CA GLN A 484 5.76 2.72 18.37
C GLN A 484 4.76 2.47 19.51
N GLN A 485 3.53 2.02 19.21
CA GLN A 485 2.56 1.65 20.22
C GLN A 485 3.04 0.46 21.07
N ALA A 486 3.56 -0.59 20.45
CA ALA A 486 4.07 -1.77 21.16
C ALA A 486 5.19 -1.41 22.15
N LEU A 487 6.14 -0.58 21.74
CA LEU A 487 7.31 -0.21 22.55
C LEU A 487 7.01 0.90 23.58
N ALA A 488 6.36 1.99 23.16
CA ALA A 488 6.20 3.18 23.99
C ALA A 488 4.94 3.14 24.86
N ALA A 489 3.81 2.66 24.31
CA ALA A 489 2.52 2.67 25.00
C ALA A 489 2.28 1.36 25.76
N LEU A 490 2.31 0.21 25.07
CA LEU A 490 2.04 -1.11 25.66
C LEU A 490 3.24 -1.66 26.43
N ARG A 491 4.46 -1.23 26.06
CA ARG A 491 5.74 -1.66 26.62
C ARG A 491 5.90 -3.19 26.60
N GLN A 492 5.46 -3.81 25.51
CA GLN A 492 5.54 -5.25 25.31
C GLN A 492 6.52 -5.57 24.19
N ARG A 493 7.58 -6.31 24.53
CA ARG A 493 8.62 -6.68 23.55
C ARG A 493 8.13 -7.70 22.53
N PHE A 494 7.37 -8.72 22.96
CA PHE A 494 6.92 -9.77 22.06
C PHE A 494 6.06 -9.23 20.91
N LEU A 495 5.22 -8.21 21.16
CA LEU A 495 4.44 -7.54 20.11
C LEU A 495 5.35 -6.89 19.07
N TYR A 496 6.44 -6.25 19.50
CA TYR A 496 7.42 -5.68 18.57
C TYR A 496 8.14 -6.77 17.78
N ASP A 497 8.55 -7.86 18.44
CA ASP A 497 9.23 -8.98 17.78
C ASP A 497 8.33 -9.61 16.69
N GLU A 498 7.01 -9.70 16.92
CA GLU A 498 6.03 -10.17 15.94
C GLU A 498 5.79 -9.16 14.80
N ILE A 499 5.69 -7.86 15.11
CA ILE A 499 5.61 -6.80 14.10
C ILE A 499 6.84 -6.81 13.19
N GLU A 500 8.03 -6.94 13.79
CA GLU A 500 9.30 -6.99 13.07
C GLU A 500 9.36 -8.20 12.14
N ALA A 501 9.02 -9.39 12.63
CA ALA A 501 8.99 -10.61 11.82
C ALA A 501 7.99 -10.52 10.66
N GLU A 502 6.80 -9.95 10.90
CA GLU A 502 5.80 -9.74 9.85
C GLU A 502 6.29 -8.74 8.80
N VAL A 503 6.89 -7.62 9.22
CA VAL A 503 7.44 -6.61 8.32
C VAL A 503 8.55 -7.17 7.46
N ASP A 504 9.49 -7.91 8.04
CA ASP A 504 10.61 -8.49 7.28
C ASP A 504 10.09 -9.43 6.18
N HIS A 505 9.12 -10.30 6.50
CA HIS A 505 8.52 -11.19 5.52
C HIS A 505 7.70 -10.44 4.44
N CYS A 506 6.82 -9.53 4.86
CA CYS A 506 5.98 -8.73 3.97
C CYS A 506 6.82 -7.83 3.05
N PHE A 507 7.91 -7.24 3.54
CA PHE A 507 8.76 -6.36 2.75
C PHE A 507 9.53 -7.14 1.68
N ASP A 508 10.01 -8.35 1.98
CA ASP A 508 10.62 -9.25 1.00
C ASP A 508 9.63 -9.64 -0.11
N LEU A 509 8.40 -10.00 0.28
CA LEU A 509 7.31 -10.29 -0.67
C LEU A 509 6.98 -9.08 -1.53
N PHE A 510 6.89 -7.90 -0.92
CA PHE A 510 6.64 -6.64 -1.62
C PHE A 510 7.72 -6.35 -2.67
N VAL A 511 9.00 -6.41 -2.31
CA VAL A 511 10.10 -6.17 -3.26
C VAL A 511 10.06 -7.19 -4.39
N SER A 512 9.80 -8.46 -4.10
CA SER A 512 9.70 -9.50 -5.13
C SER A 512 8.54 -9.24 -6.09
N LYS A 513 7.32 -9.00 -5.58
CA LYS A 513 6.14 -8.71 -6.39
C LYS A 513 6.30 -7.42 -7.20
N LEU A 514 6.85 -6.36 -6.60
CA LEU A 514 7.11 -5.09 -7.28
C LEU A 514 8.09 -5.30 -8.45
N CYS A 515 9.17 -6.05 -8.24
CA CYS A 515 10.13 -6.34 -9.31
C CYS A 515 9.51 -7.18 -10.43
N GLU A 516 8.65 -8.16 -10.11
CA GLU A 516 7.91 -8.91 -11.13
C GLU A 516 7.00 -8.00 -11.97
N ILE A 517 6.28 -7.06 -11.34
CA ILE A 517 5.43 -6.08 -12.03
C ILE A 517 6.26 -5.18 -12.94
N ILE A 518 7.35 -4.60 -12.43
CA ILE A 518 8.25 -3.74 -13.19
C ILE A 518 8.82 -4.50 -14.39
N PHE A 519 9.39 -5.69 -14.15
CA PHE A 519 9.98 -6.50 -15.20
C PHE A 519 8.96 -6.85 -16.28
N THR A 520 7.77 -7.30 -15.89
CA THR A 520 6.68 -7.63 -16.82
C THR A 520 6.27 -6.41 -17.64
N CYS A 521 6.11 -5.23 -17.02
CA CYS A 521 5.74 -4.00 -17.73
C CYS A 521 6.79 -3.61 -18.78
N TYR A 522 8.07 -3.54 -18.41
CA TYR A 522 9.14 -3.16 -19.34
C TYR A 522 9.38 -4.24 -20.42
N LYS A 523 9.20 -5.53 -20.10
CA LYS A 523 9.30 -6.62 -21.09
C LYS A 523 8.16 -6.57 -22.10
N SER A 524 6.93 -6.35 -21.63
CA SER A 524 5.74 -6.18 -22.49
C SER A 524 5.88 -4.95 -23.38
N TRP A 525 6.36 -3.82 -22.83
CA TRP A 525 6.60 -2.60 -23.60
C TRP A 525 7.65 -2.84 -24.69
N ALA A 526 8.78 -3.45 -24.36
CA ALA A 526 9.81 -3.77 -25.33
C ALA A 526 9.31 -4.73 -26.43
N ALA A 527 8.55 -5.76 -26.05
CA ALA A 527 7.97 -6.70 -27.00
C ALA A 527 6.94 -6.05 -27.94
N SER A 528 6.13 -5.13 -27.42
CA SER A 528 5.13 -4.36 -28.17
C SER A 528 5.80 -3.49 -29.24
N GLU A 529 6.85 -2.74 -28.89
CA GLU A 529 7.59 -1.88 -29.84
C GLU A 529 8.31 -2.68 -30.94
N MET A 530 8.65 -3.94 -30.68
CA MET A 530 9.37 -4.80 -31.60
C MET A 530 8.47 -5.63 -32.54
N LEU A 531 7.15 -5.43 -32.51
CA LEU A 531 6.21 -6.01 -33.48
C LEU A 531 6.25 -5.24 -34.81
N ASP A 532 6.07 -5.98 -35.91
CA ASP A 532 6.04 -5.37 -37.25
C ASP A 532 4.76 -4.54 -37.45
N ALA A 533 4.91 -3.31 -37.93
CA ALA A 533 3.79 -2.42 -38.24
C ALA A 533 2.86 -3.02 -39.32
N SER A 534 3.40 -3.81 -40.26
CA SER A 534 2.59 -4.47 -41.30
C SER A 534 1.68 -5.56 -40.71
N PHE A 535 2.19 -6.30 -39.71
CA PHE A 535 1.42 -7.30 -38.95
C PHE A 535 0.32 -6.64 -38.12
N LEU A 536 0.63 -5.53 -37.44
CA LEU A 536 -0.37 -4.78 -36.66
C LEU A 536 -1.47 -4.19 -37.54
N PHE A 537 -1.14 -3.69 -38.73
CA PHE A 537 -2.12 -3.15 -39.68
C PHE A 537 -3.05 -4.24 -40.25
N ALA A 538 -2.58 -5.47 -40.38
CA ALA A 538 -3.37 -6.59 -40.90
C ALA A 538 -4.39 -7.14 -39.87
N LEU A 539 -4.34 -6.69 -38.62
CA LEU A 539 -5.18 -7.18 -37.53
C LEU A 539 -6.28 -6.17 -37.18
N ASP A 540 -7.53 -6.64 -37.14
CA ASP A 540 -8.70 -5.82 -36.79
C ASP A 540 -8.67 -5.31 -35.32
N ASN A 541 -7.88 -5.96 -34.43
CA ASN A 541 -7.78 -5.66 -33.00
C ASN A 541 -6.32 -5.39 -32.55
N GLY A 542 -5.59 -4.55 -33.29
CA GLY A 542 -4.19 -4.21 -33.00
C GLY A 542 -3.95 -3.58 -31.62
N GLU A 543 -4.95 -2.94 -31.00
CA GLU A 543 -4.86 -2.32 -29.68
C GLU A 543 -4.49 -3.32 -28.56
N LYS A 544 -4.82 -4.60 -28.72
CA LYS A 544 -4.50 -5.66 -27.74
C LYS A 544 -3.00 -5.87 -27.53
N TYR A 545 -2.18 -5.48 -28.50
CA TYR A 545 -0.73 -5.58 -28.43
C TYR A 545 -0.06 -4.27 -28.01
N SER A 546 -0.83 -3.20 -27.82
CA SER A 546 -0.33 -1.90 -27.36
C SER A 546 -0.22 -1.89 -25.84
N VAL A 547 0.99 -1.62 -25.34
CA VAL A 547 1.26 -1.55 -23.91
C VAL A 547 1.47 -0.09 -23.52
N GLN A 548 0.63 0.42 -22.62
CA GLN A 548 0.82 1.76 -22.07
C GLN A 548 1.95 1.74 -21.03
N PRO A 549 2.96 2.63 -21.13
CA PRO A 549 4.04 2.69 -20.16
C PRO A 549 3.51 3.09 -18.78
N MET A 550 3.72 2.25 -17.76
CA MET A 550 3.48 2.62 -16.37
C MET A 550 4.61 3.52 -15.85
N ARG A 551 4.26 4.52 -15.03
CA ARG A 551 5.23 5.47 -14.48
C ARG A 551 5.78 4.99 -13.14
N PHE A 552 6.95 4.36 -13.14
CA PHE A 552 7.66 3.95 -11.91
C PHE A 552 8.63 5.00 -11.36
N THR A 553 8.70 6.19 -11.99
CA THR A 553 9.72 7.21 -11.70
C THR A 553 9.77 7.67 -10.25
N ALA A 554 8.62 7.75 -9.56
CA ALA A 554 8.56 8.10 -8.14
C ALA A 554 9.20 7.01 -7.28
N LEU A 555 8.86 5.73 -7.52
CA LEU A 555 9.42 4.58 -6.81
C LEU A 555 10.93 4.46 -7.03
N PHE A 556 11.39 4.64 -8.26
CA PHE A 556 12.82 4.65 -8.56
C PHE A 556 13.57 5.80 -7.92
N LYS A 557 12.90 6.88 -7.46
CA LYS A 557 13.55 7.97 -6.71
C LYS A 557 13.64 7.72 -5.21
N MET A 558 13.01 6.67 -4.69
CA MET A 558 12.99 6.38 -3.25
C MET A 558 14.28 5.68 -2.81
N THR A 559 15.15 6.43 -2.11
CA THR A 559 16.42 5.92 -1.56
C THR A 559 16.44 5.87 -0.03
N ARG A 560 15.43 6.44 0.64
CA ARG A 560 15.39 6.59 2.10
C ARG A 560 14.00 6.31 2.65
N VAL A 561 13.56 5.06 2.53
CA VAL A 561 12.31 4.59 3.16
C VAL A 561 12.60 4.34 4.64
N LYS A 562 11.86 4.98 5.54
CA LYS A 562 11.99 4.75 6.98
C LYS A 562 10.99 3.69 7.43
N LEU A 563 11.49 2.57 7.95
CA LEU A 563 10.65 1.47 8.41
C LEU A 563 11.26 0.80 9.64
N LEU A 564 10.52 0.72 10.74
CA LEU A 564 10.95 0.20 12.04
C LEU A 564 12.30 0.77 12.51
N GLY A 565 12.54 2.07 12.25
CA GLY A 565 13.79 2.76 12.58
C GLY A 565 14.93 2.54 11.58
N ARG A 566 14.79 1.62 10.63
CA ARG A 566 15.75 1.38 9.53
C ARG A 566 15.58 2.44 8.44
N THR A 567 16.64 2.70 7.68
CA THR A 567 16.57 3.47 6.43
C THR A 567 16.90 2.53 5.28
N ILE A 568 15.91 2.23 4.46
CA ILE A 568 15.98 1.27 3.36
C ILE A 568 16.13 2.02 2.03
N ASP A 569 17.12 1.61 1.23
CA ASP A 569 17.29 2.09 -0.15
C ASP A 569 16.52 1.17 -1.12
N LEU A 570 15.26 1.53 -1.39
CA LEU A 570 14.40 0.76 -2.28
C LEU A 570 14.96 0.70 -3.71
N ARG A 571 15.57 1.78 -4.21
CA ARG A 571 16.20 1.80 -5.53
C ARG A 571 17.30 0.74 -5.62
N SER A 572 18.15 0.64 -4.60
CA SER A 572 19.24 -0.35 -4.58
C SER A 572 18.68 -1.77 -4.58
N LEU A 573 17.68 -2.06 -3.74
CA LEU A 573 17.04 -3.38 -3.66
C LEU A 573 16.39 -3.79 -4.99
N VAL A 574 15.66 -2.86 -5.61
CA VAL A 574 15.06 -3.10 -6.93
C VAL A 574 16.15 -3.35 -7.98
N SER A 575 17.24 -2.59 -7.97
CA SER A 575 18.34 -2.76 -8.93
C SER A 575 19.02 -4.12 -8.79
N GLU A 576 19.32 -4.55 -7.56
CA GLU A 576 19.93 -5.85 -7.27
C GLU A 576 19.01 -7.01 -7.68
N ARG A 577 17.71 -6.93 -7.33
CA ARG A 577 16.74 -7.95 -7.70
C ARG A 577 16.56 -8.01 -9.22
N MET A 578 16.56 -6.87 -9.89
CA MET A 578 16.44 -6.81 -11.34
C MET A 578 17.66 -7.43 -12.04
N ASN A 579 18.87 -7.18 -11.54
CA ASN A 579 20.10 -7.85 -12.00
C ASN A 579 19.98 -9.38 -11.96
N LYS A 580 19.34 -9.93 -10.91
CA LYS A 580 19.05 -11.36 -10.81
C LYS A 580 17.99 -11.80 -11.83
N VAL A 581 16.86 -11.09 -11.93
CA VAL A 581 15.77 -11.42 -12.85
C VAL A 581 16.23 -11.46 -14.32
N PHE A 582 17.09 -10.53 -14.74
CA PHE A 582 17.65 -10.55 -16.10
C PHE A 582 18.54 -11.78 -16.34
N ARG A 583 19.36 -12.18 -15.36
CA ARG A 583 20.18 -13.40 -15.46
C ARG A 583 19.33 -14.66 -15.50
N ASP A 584 18.37 -14.78 -14.58
CA ASP A 584 17.40 -15.88 -14.55
C ASP A 584 16.61 -15.98 -15.86
N ASN A 585 16.28 -14.84 -16.49
CA ASN A 585 15.61 -14.85 -17.78
C ASN A 585 16.52 -15.25 -18.95
N ILE A 586 17.80 -14.83 -18.96
CA ILE A 586 18.76 -15.30 -19.97
C ILE A 586 19.00 -16.81 -19.84
N GLU A 587 19.16 -17.30 -18.61
CA GLU A 587 19.31 -18.72 -18.30
C GLU A 587 18.14 -19.53 -18.85
N PHE A 588 16.91 -19.10 -18.54
CA PHE A 588 15.70 -19.70 -19.07
C PHE A 588 15.66 -19.74 -20.61
N LEU A 589 16.09 -18.67 -21.28
CA LEU A 589 16.11 -18.63 -22.74
C LEU A 589 17.12 -19.62 -23.33
N PHE A 590 18.27 -19.83 -22.67
CA PHE A 590 19.24 -20.85 -23.05
C PHE A 590 18.73 -22.27 -22.81
N ASP A 591 18.17 -22.56 -21.63
CA ASP A 591 17.55 -23.86 -21.34
C ASP A 591 16.45 -24.20 -22.35
N ARG A 592 15.66 -23.19 -22.74
CA ARG A 592 14.63 -23.34 -23.77
C ARG A 592 15.24 -23.70 -25.12
N PHE A 593 16.29 -22.99 -25.55
CA PHE A 593 16.96 -23.31 -26.82
C PHE A 593 17.58 -24.73 -26.79
N GLU A 594 18.15 -25.14 -25.67
CA GLU A 594 18.72 -26.48 -25.47
C GLU A 594 17.69 -27.61 -25.57
N SER A 595 16.41 -27.30 -25.30
CA SER A 595 15.30 -28.25 -25.48
C SER A 595 14.78 -28.35 -26.92
N GLN A 596 15.21 -27.46 -27.82
CA GLN A 596 14.68 -27.32 -29.19
C GLN A 596 15.72 -27.69 -30.26
N ASP A 597 15.34 -27.65 -31.53
CA ASP A 597 16.26 -27.87 -32.65
C ASP A 597 16.98 -26.58 -33.07
N LEU A 598 17.98 -26.73 -33.95
CA LEU A 598 18.79 -25.62 -34.41
C LEU A 598 17.97 -24.51 -35.11
N CYS A 599 16.77 -24.80 -35.63
CA CYS A 599 15.91 -23.81 -36.25
C CYS A 599 15.41 -22.76 -35.24
N ALA A 600 15.36 -23.10 -33.95
CA ALA A 600 14.95 -22.20 -32.87
C ALA A 600 15.93 -21.04 -32.61
N VAL A 601 17.11 -21.02 -33.24
CA VAL A 601 18.11 -19.95 -33.03
C VAL A 601 17.57 -18.56 -33.39
N VAL A 602 16.62 -18.48 -34.33
CA VAL A 602 15.94 -17.22 -34.70
C VAL A 602 14.99 -16.76 -33.60
N GLU A 603 14.28 -17.70 -32.95
CA GLU A 603 13.42 -17.41 -31.79
C GLU A 603 14.29 -16.92 -30.62
N LEU A 604 15.40 -17.61 -30.34
CA LEU A 604 16.34 -17.22 -29.29
C LEU A 604 16.90 -15.80 -29.53
N GLU A 605 17.36 -15.49 -30.74
CA GLU A 605 17.84 -14.14 -31.08
C GLU A 605 16.77 -13.10 -30.81
N LYS A 606 15.54 -13.32 -31.30
CA LYS A 606 14.45 -12.36 -31.12
C LYS A 606 14.11 -12.15 -29.65
N LEU A 607 14.03 -13.21 -28.85
CA LEU A 607 13.73 -13.11 -27.41
C LEU A 607 14.83 -12.38 -26.63
N LEU A 608 16.10 -12.64 -26.97
CA LEU A 608 17.25 -11.93 -26.41
C LEU A 608 17.29 -10.45 -26.82
N GLU A 609 16.90 -10.12 -28.05
CA GLU A 609 16.76 -8.73 -28.50
C GLU A 609 15.67 -7.99 -27.73
N ILE A 610 14.50 -8.62 -27.51
CA ILE A 610 13.43 -8.03 -26.69
C ILE A 610 13.93 -7.82 -25.26
N LEU A 611 14.64 -8.79 -24.69
CA LEU A 611 15.19 -8.66 -23.34
C LEU A 611 16.24 -7.53 -23.26
N LYS A 612 17.12 -7.43 -24.27
CA LYS A 612 18.10 -6.34 -24.37
C LYS A 612 17.44 -4.97 -24.51
N HIS A 613 16.34 -4.87 -25.25
CA HIS A 613 15.60 -3.62 -25.39
C HIS A 613 14.91 -3.25 -24.07
N ALA A 614 14.28 -4.21 -23.37
CA ALA A 614 13.73 -4.01 -22.03
C ALA A 614 14.80 -3.54 -21.02
N HIS A 615 15.99 -4.15 -21.06
CA HIS A 615 17.15 -3.71 -20.28
C HIS A 615 17.54 -2.27 -20.59
N GLY A 616 17.60 -1.90 -21.87
CA GLY A 616 17.94 -0.56 -22.32
C GLY A 616 16.91 0.51 -21.94
N LEU A 617 15.62 0.15 -21.87
CA LEU A 617 14.56 1.02 -21.35
C LEU A 617 14.72 1.23 -19.84
N LEU A 618 14.96 0.15 -19.09
CA LEU A 618 15.03 0.19 -17.63
C LEU A 618 16.34 0.82 -17.10
N SER A 619 17.46 0.62 -17.79
CA SER A 619 18.77 1.20 -17.44
C SER A 619 18.79 2.74 -17.47
N LYS A 620 17.76 3.38 -18.05
CA LYS A 620 17.61 4.85 -18.01
C LYS A 620 17.18 5.34 -16.63
N ASP A 621 16.45 4.52 -15.89
CA ASP A 621 15.81 4.89 -14.62
C ASP A 621 16.54 4.31 -13.41
N ILE A 622 17.15 3.13 -13.54
CA ILE A 622 17.89 2.43 -12.47
C ILE A 622 19.29 1.98 -12.93
N SER A 623 20.19 1.83 -11.96
CA SER A 623 21.57 1.40 -12.22
C SER A 623 21.69 -0.13 -12.15
N ILE A 624 21.61 -0.78 -13.31
CA ILE A 624 21.78 -2.23 -13.46
C ILE A 624 23.06 -2.55 -14.25
N ASP A 625 23.57 -3.78 -14.12
CA ASP A 625 24.79 -4.19 -14.82
C ASP A 625 24.59 -4.11 -16.33
N SER A 626 25.67 -4.00 -17.11
CA SER A 626 25.54 -3.96 -18.56
C SER A 626 25.00 -5.30 -19.10
N PHE A 627 24.05 -5.24 -20.04
CA PHE A 627 23.47 -6.44 -20.64
C PHE A 627 24.53 -7.34 -21.28
N SER A 628 25.58 -6.75 -21.86
CA SER A 628 26.70 -7.49 -22.44
C SER A 628 27.49 -8.27 -21.39
N LEU A 629 27.66 -7.73 -20.18
CA LEU A 629 28.30 -8.46 -19.08
C LEU A 629 27.42 -9.64 -18.65
N MET A 630 26.12 -9.38 -18.39
CA MET A 630 25.16 -10.43 -18.01
C MET A 630 25.12 -11.56 -19.06
N LEU A 631 25.05 -11.22 -20.35
CA LEU A 631 25.01 -12.20 -21.43
C LEU A 631 26.32 -13.01 -21.50
N ASN A 632 27.48 -12.37 -21.38
CA ASN A 632 28.77 -13.08 -21.39
C ASN A 632 28.96 -13.98 -20.16
N GLU A 633 28.43 -13.58 -19.01
CA GLU A 633 28.40 -14.39 -17.79
C GLU A 633 27.60 -15.68 -18.02
N MET A 634 26.35 -15.55 -18.51
CA MET A 634 25.48 -16.70 -18.77
C MET A 634 25.95 -17.57 -19.95
N GLN A 635 26.69 -17.00 -20.91
CA GLN A 635 27.33 -17.76 -21.99
C GLN A 635 28.61 -18.51 -21.55
N GLU A 636 29.02 -18.38 -20.28
CA GLU A 636 30.29 -18.90 -19.74
C GLU A 636 31.54 -18.32 -20.45
N ASN A 637 31.40 -17.09 -20.97
CA ASN A 637 32.36 -16.41 -21.82
C ASN A 637 33.24 -15.38 -21.05
N LEU A 638 33.39 -15.53 -19.74
CA LEU A 638 34.16 -14.57 -18.92
C LEU A 638 35.67 -14.83 -18.96
N SER A 639 36.11 -16.08 -19.14
CA SER A 639 37.53 -16.42 -19.18
C SER A 639 38.19 -15.97 -20.48
N LEU A 640 39.25 -15.15 -20.41
CA LEU A 640 40.01 -14.66 -21.58
C LEU A 640 40.58 -15.78 -22.48
N VAL A 641 40.68 -17.00 -21.94
CA VAL A 641 41.23 -18.18 -22.64
C VAL A 641 40.13 -19.07 -23.22
N SER A 642 38.88 -18.89 -22.80
CA SER A 642 37.74 -19.62 -23.36
C SER A 642 37.23 -18.92 -24.62
N PHE A 643 37.27 -19.66 -25.74
CA PHE A 643 36.66 -19.31 -27.01
C PHE A 643 35.40 -20.16 -27.29
N SER A 644 35.09 -21.13 -26.42
CA SER A 644 33.89 -21.97 -26.49
C SER A 644 32.84 -21.44 -25.53
N SER A 645 31.73 -20.92 -26.07
CA SER A 645 30.58 -20.53 -25.27
C SER A 645 29.58 -21.66 -25.09
N ARG A 646 28.73 -21.59 -24.06
CA ARG A 646 27.58 -22.49 -23.87
C ARG A 646 26.74 -22.59 -25.15
N LEU A 647 26.46 -21.45 -25.77
CA LEU A 647 25.69 -21.42 -27.01
C LEU A 647 26.45 -22.04 -28.21
N ALA A 648 27.76 -21.81 -28.35
CA ALA A 648 28.55 -22.38 -29.43
C ALA A 648 28.64 -23.90 -29.32
N THR A 649 28.84 -24.41 -28.11
CA THR A 649 28.89 -25.86 -27.83
C THR A 649 27.54 -26.52 -28.06
N GLN A 650 26.44 -25.87 -27.68
CA GLN A 650 25.10 -26.36 -27.95
C GLN A 650 24.78 -26.37 -29.46
N ILE A 651 25.09 -25.29 -30.19
CA ILE A 651 24.92 -25.24 -31.65
C ILE A 651 25.71 -26.37 -32.30
N TRP A 652 26.97 -26.57 -31.89
CA TRP A 652 27.80 -27.66 -32.39
C TRP A 652 27.19 -29.04 -32.12
N SER A 653 26.69 -29.26 -30.89
CA SER A 653 26.00 -30.49 -30.49
C SER A 653 24.77 -30.79 -31.36
N GLU A 654 23.91 -29.80 -31.58
CA GLU A 654 22.73 -29.92 -32.46
C GLU A 654 23.12 -30.09 -33.94
N MET A 655 24.21 -29.44 -34.38
CA MET A 655 24.73 -29.64 -35.73
C MET A 655 25.12 -31.10 -35.96
N GLN A 656 25.85 -31.68 -35.01
CA GLN A 656 26.34 -33.06 -35.08
C GLN A 656 25.23 -34.11 -34.90
N SER A 657 24.30 -33.88 -33.96
CA SER A 657 23.31 -34.86 -33.54
C SER A 657 22.04 -34.88 -34.39
N ASP A 658 21.57 -33.73 -34.88
CA ASP A 658 20.31 -33.60 -35.60
C ASP A 658 20.47 -32.97 -37.00
N PHE A 659 21.14 -31.82 -37.13
CA PHE A 659 21.15 -31.07 -38.39
C PHE A 659 21.79 -31.86 -39.54
N LEU A 660 23.06 -32.26 -39.40
CA LEU A 660 23.83 -32.97 -40.42
C LEU A 660 23.25 -34.33 -40.85
N PRO A 661 22.70 -35.18 -39.96
CA PRO A 661 22.06 -36.41 -40.39
C PRO A 661 20.70 -36.16 -41.06
N ASN A 662 19.88 -35.25 -40.53
CA ASN A 662 18.44 -35.21 -40.84
C ASN A 662 18.04 -34.17 -41.89
N PHE A 663 18.83 -33.12 -42.13
CA PHE A 663 18.49 -32.06 -43.09
C PHE A 663 19.04 -32.32 -44.50
N VAL A 664 18.41 -31.75 -45.53
CA VAL A 664 18.81 -31.82 -46.93
C VAL A 664 18.78 -30.42 -47.52
N LEU A 665 19.83 -30.01 -48.22
CA LEU A 665 19.87 -28.74 -48.94
C LEU A 665 19.00 -28.81 -50.20
N CYS A 666 18.07 -27.86 -50.32
CA CYS A 666 17.39 -27.56 -51.57
C CYS A 666 18.10 -26.40 -52.27
N ASN A 667 18.87 -26.71 -53.32
CA ASN A 667 19.66 -25.70 -54.02
C ASN A 667 18.78 -24.61 -54.70
N THR A 668 17.54 -24.93 -55.07
CA THR A 668 16.63 -23.94 -55.68
C THR A 668 16.18 -22.87 -54.68
N THR A 669 15.92 -23.25 -53.43
CA THR A 669 15.43 -22.33 -52.39
C THR A 669 16.51 -21.85 -51.44
N GLN A 670 17.73 -22.39 -51.54
CA GLN A 670 18.84 -22.14 -50.61
C GLN A 670 18.43 -22.38 -49.14
N ARG A 671 17.66 -23.45 -48.92
CA ARG A 671 17.14 -23.83 -47.59
C ARG A 671 17.38 -25.30 -47.33
N PHE A 672 17.77 -25.61 -46.10
CA PHE A 672 17.83 -26.95 -45.56
C PHE A 672 16.46 -27.34 -45.00
N VAL A 673 15.93 -28.48 -45.43
CA VAL A 673 14.63 -29.00 -44.99
C VAL A 673 14.81 -30.42 -44.44
N ARG A 674 14.05 -30.78 -43.40
CA ARG A 674 14.08 -32.12 -42.82
C ARG A 674 13.68 -33.18 -43.85
N SER A 675 14.47 -34.27 -43.92
CA SER A 675 14.21 -35.37 -44.84
C SER A 675 13.08 -36.26 -44.36
N SER A 676 12.08 -36.53 -45.22
CA SER A 676 10.98 -37.48 -44.92
C SER A 676 11.36 -38.96 -45.13
N ARG A 677 12.58 -39.26 -45.61
CA ARG A 677 13.00 -40.60 -46.06
C ARG A 677 14.04 -41.28 -45.16
N VAL A 678 14.52 -40.60 -44.12
CA VAL A 678 15.48 -41.14 -43.14
C VAL A 678 14.72 -41.42 -41.84
N PRO A 679 14.84 -42.61 -41.22
CA PRO A 679 14.27 -42.86 -39.90
C PRO A 679 14.81 -41.82 -38.91
N LEU A 680 13.93 -41.11 -38.21
CA LEU A 680 14.32 -40.18 -37.15
C LEU A 680 15.16 -40.95 -36.13
N VAL A 681 16.46 -40.65 -36.04
CA VAL A 681 17.24 -41.07 -34.88
C VAL A 681 16.69 -40.27 -33.71
N PRO A 682 16.01 -40.87 -32.72
CA PRO A 682 15.42 -40.12 -31.63
C PRO A 682 16.57 -39.58 -30.78
N VAL A 683 16.82 -38.28 -30.85
CA VAL A 683 17.67 -37.59 -29.87
C VAL A 683 16.81 -37.36 -28.63
N GLN A 684 17.21 -37.91 -27.49
CA GLN A 684 16.58 -37.56 -26.21
C GLN A 684 16.90 -36.10 -25.91
N LYS A 685 15.90 -35.22 -26.06
CA LYS A 685 16.00 -33.80 -25.71
C LYS A 685 15.50 -33.57 -24.28
N PRO A 686 16.06 -32.59 -23.56
CA PRO A 686 15.50 -32.17 -22.29
C PRO A 686 14.08 -31.62 -22.49
N SER A 687 13.25 -31.73 -21.45
CA SER A 687 11.90 -31.16 -21.48
C SER A 687 11.97 -29.64 -21.57
N VAL A 688 11.04 -29.03 -22.32
CA VAL A 688 10.92 -27.57 -22.42
C VAL A 688 10.67 -26.99 -21.01
N PRO A 689 11.47 -26.02 -20.55
CA PRO A 689 11.27 -25.40 -19.24
C PRO A 689 9.94 -24.65 -19.20
N HIS A 690 9.20 -24.80 -18.11
CA HIS A 690 7.99 -24.04 -17.85
C HIS A 690 8.34 -22.71 -17.19
N ALA A 691 7.84 -21.60 -17.73
CA ALA A 691 8.01 -20.28 -17.14
C ALA A 691 6.76 -19.43 -17.32
N LYS A 692 6.63 -18.41 -16.46
CA LYS A 692 5.60 -17.37 -16.52
C LYS A 692 5.69 -16.60 -17.85
N ASP A 693 4.58 -16.00 -18.29
CA ASP A 693 4.51 -15.25 -19.54
C ASP A 693 5.54 -14.10 -19.63
N ASN A 694 5.92 -13.53 -18.48
CA ASN A 694 6.89 -12.45 -18.39
C ASN A 694 8.32 -12.87 -18.75
N PHE A 695 8.66 -14.17 -18.68
CA PHE A 695 9.96 -14.68 -19.13
C PHE A 695 10.05 -14.82 -20.65
N TYR A 696 8.92 -14.71 -21.36
CA TYR A 696 8.85 -14.67 -22.81
C TYR A 696 8.74 -13.22 -23.30
N CYS A 697 7.54 -12.74 -23.62
CA CYS A 697 7.26 -11.42 -24.17
C CYS A 697 6.36 -10.56 -23.27
N GLY A 698 6.14 -10.97 -22.01
CA GLY A 698 5.42 -10.16 -21.04
C GLY A 698 3.99 -10.65 -20.79
N THR A 699 3.13 -10.62 -21.81
CA THR A 699 1.72 -11.08 -21.74
C THR A 699 1.46 -12.25 -22.67
N GLN A 700 0.39 -13.00 -22.41
CA GLN A 700 -0.04 -14.13 -23.22
C GLN A 700 -0.30 -13.73 -24.69
N GLU A 701 -0.89 -12.55 -24.93
CA GLU A 701 -1.15 -12.05 -26.28
C GLU A 701 0.17 -11.78 -27.03
N LEU A 702 1.12 -11.09 -26.38
CA LEU A 702 2.43 -10.81 -26.98
C LEU A 702 3.23 -12.09 -27.22
N ASN A 703 3.13 -13.07 -26.32
CA ASN A 703 3.70 -14.40 -26.49
C ASN A 703 3.16 -15.07 -27.75
N SER A 704 1.84 -15.04 -27.96
CA SER A 704 1.22 -15.64 -29.14
C SER A 704 1.64 -14.96 -30.46
N ALA A 705 1.79 -13.63 -30.46
CA ALA A 705 2.22 -12.87 -31.63
C ALA A 705 3.67 -13.19 -32.02
N HIS A 706 4.59 -13.11 -31.06
CA HIS A 706 6.01 -13.42 -31.30
C HIS A 706 6.24 -14.91 -31.58
N GLN A 707 5.43 -15.81 -31.00
CA GLN A 707 5.48 -17.22 -31.34
C GLN A 707 5.00 -17.48 -32.79
N SER A 708 4.02 -16.72 -33.28
CA SER A 708 3.57 -16.82 -34.67
C SER A 708 4.70 -16.44 -35.66
N PHE A 709 5.51 -15.44 -35.30
CA PHE A 709 6.74 -15.13 -36.04
C PHE A 709 7.75 -16.28 -35.98
N ALA A 710 8.04 -16.83 -34.79
CA ALA A 710 8.99 -17.94 -34.63
C ALA A 710 8.60 -19.18 -35.46
N ARG A 711 7.30 -19.49 -35.57
CA ARG A 711 6.79 -20.61 -36.37
C ARG A 711 7.17 -20.51 -37.85
N LEU A 712 7.28 -19.30 -38.41
CA LEU A 712 7.71 -19.10 -39.81
C LEU A 712 9.13 -19.61 -40.07
N HIS A 713 9.96 -19.68 -39.03
CA HIS A 713 11.37 -20.08 -39.11
C HIS A 713 11.64 -21.50 -38.59
N SER A 714 10.62 -22.19 -38.06
CA SER A 714 10.78 -23.54 -37.48
C SER A 714 10.94 -24.66 -38.52
N GLY A 715 10.35 -24.51 -39.72
CA GLY A 715 10.26 -25.58 -40.71
C GLY A 715 11.49 -25.78 -41.61
N PHE A 716 12.49 -24.90 -41.53
CA PHE A 716 13.69 -24.95 -42.37
C PHE A 716 14.87 -24.28 -41.66
N PHE A 717 16.08 -24.54 -42.13
CA PHE A 717 17.28 -23.78 -41.75
C PHE A 717 17.86 -23.10 -43.00
N GLY A 718 18.20 -21.81 -42.92
CA GLY A 718 18.73 -21.06 -44.06
C GLY A 718 19.42 -19.77 -43.65
N ILE A 719 19.49 -18.80 -44.57
CA ILE A 719 20.19 -17.52 -44.37
C ILE A 719 19.79 -16.79 -43.07
N PRO A 720 18.49 -16.66 -42.69
CA PRO A 720 18.11 -16.00 -41.44
C PRO A 720 18.75 -16.66 -40.22
N HIS A 721 18.73 -17.99 -40.16
CA HIS A 721 19.32 -18.76 -39.06
C HIS A 721 20.83 -18.61 -38.99
N MET A 722 21.51 -18.62 -40.14
CA MET A 722 22.96 -18.38 -40.20
C MET A 722 23.32 -16.99 -39.67
N PHE A 723 22.55 -15.95 -40.02
CA PHE A 723 22.76 -14.61 -39.47
C PHE A 723 22.54 -14.57 -37.96
N SER A 724 21.51 -15.25 -37.45
CA SER A 724 21.26 -15.36 -36.00
C SER A 724 22.44 -16.03 -35.28
N VAL A 725 22.98 -17.12 -35.81
CA VAL A 725 24.17 -17.81 -35.27
C VAL A 725 25.37 -16.86 -35.21
N VAL A 726 25.65 -16.14 -36.32
CA VAL A 726 26.78 -15.20 -36.39
C VAL A 726 26.63 -14.06 -35.38
N ARG A 727 25.43 -13.49 -35.24
CA ARG A 727 25.18 -12.37 -34.31
C ARG A 727 25.26 -12.80 -32.85
N LEU A 728 24.71 -13.97 -32.50
CA LEU A 728 24.69 -14.46 -31.13
C LEU A 728 26.07 -14.93 -30.63
N LEU A 729 26.86 -15.58 -31.50
CA LEU A 729 28.21 -16.05 -31.15
C LEU A 729 29.27 -14.95 -31.20
N GLY A 730 29.05 -13.94 -32.05
CA GLY A 730 29.96 -12.83 -32.26
C GLY A 730 31.34 -13.28 -32.77
N SER A 731 32.29 -12.34 -32.80
CA SER A 731 33.66 -12.60 -33.28
C SER A 731 34.48 -13.53 -32.38
N ARG A 732 34.05 -13.74 -31.13
CA ARG A 732 34.80 -14.51 -30.13
C ARG A 732 34.58 -16.02 -30.27
N SER A 733 33.32 -16.46 -30.34
CA SER A 733 32.98 -17.88 -30.28
C SER A 733 32.80 -18.50 -31.67
N LEU A 734 32.54 -17.67 -32.69
CA LEU A 734 32.36 -18.12 -34.08
C LEU A 734 33.58 -18.85 -34.66
N PRO A 735 34.84 -18.37 -34.47
CA PRO A 735 36.00 -19.08 -34.99
C PRO A 735 36.17 -20.49 -34.41
N TRP A 736 35.78 -20.68 -33.15
CA TRP A 736 35.81 -21.98 -32.50
C TRP A 736 34.79 -22.93 -33.13
N LEU A 737 33.57 -22.47 -33.41
CA LEU A 737 32.55 -23.27 -34.10
C LEU A 737 33.01 -23.68 -35.51
N ILE A 738 33.58 -22.75 -36.26
CA ILE A 738 34.13 -23.03 -37.61
C ILE A 738 35.23 -24.10 -37.53
N ARG A 739 36.13 -24.00 -36.54
CA ARG A 739 37.16 -25.01 -36.33
C ARG A 739 36.58 -26.38 -36.01
N ALA A 740 35.58 -26.46 -35.13
CA ALA A 740 34.90 -27.71 -34.80
C ALA A 740 34.25 -28.37 -36.03
N LEU A 741 33.63 -27.56 -36.90
CA LEU A 741 33.07 -28.01 -38.18
C LEU A 741 34.15 -28.58 -39.10
N LEU A 742 35.27 -27.86 -39.29
CA LEU A 742 36.39 -28.31 -40.13
C LEU A 742 37.05 -29.59 -39.61
N ASP A 743 37.25 -29.69 -38.30
CA ASP A 743 37.78 -30.89 -37.64
C ASP A 743 36.83 -32.08 -37.87
N HIS A 744 35.51 -31.87 -37.84
CA HIS A 744 34.53 -32.91 -38.15
C HIS A 744 34.54 -33.33 -39.62
N ILE A 745 34.65 -32.40 -40.58
CA ILE A 745 34.82 -32.73 -41.99
C ILE A 745 36.07 -33.59 -42.17
N THR A 746 37.19 -33.20 -41.55
CA THR A 746 38.45 -33.94 -41.61
C THR A 746 38.30 -35.36 -41.07
N ASN A 747 37.63 -35.52 -39.93
CA ASN A 747 37.31 -36.83 -39.36
C ASN A 747 36.40 -37.67 -40.27
N LYS A 748 35.42 -37.06 -40.94
CA LYS A 748 34.54 -37.77 -41.89
C LYS A 748 35.28 -38.18 -43.17
N VAL A 749 36.14 -37.32 -43.70
CA VAL A 749 36.98 -37.61 -44.87
C VAL A 749 37.94 -38.77 -44.58
N THR A 750 38.61 -38.75 -43.43
CA THR A 750 39.47 -39.87 -43.00
C THR A 750 38.69 -41.17 -42.80
N THR A 751 37.43 -41.12 -42.35
CA THR A 751 36.57 -42.33 -42.31
C THR A 751 36.12 -42.82 -43.70
N LEU A 752 36.02 -41.93 -44.70
CA LEU A 752 35.67 -42.29 -46.07
C LEU A 752 36.83 -42.90 -46.84
N GLU A 753 38.06 -42.50 -46.55
CA GLU A 753 39.27 -42.98 -47.22
C GLU A 753 39.33 -44.51 -47.36
N PRO A 754 39.19 -45.33 -46.27
CA PRO A 754 39.19 -46.79 -46.40
C PRO A 754 37.99 -47.32 -47.20
N MET A 755 36.85 -46.63 -47.18
CA MET A 755 35.68 -47.00 -47.98
C MET A 755 35.91 -46.74 -49.46
N ILE A 756 36.57 -45.64 -49.81
CA ILE A 756 36.93 -45.28 -51.18
C ILE A 756 38.00 -46.24 -51.72
N THR A 757 39.03 -46.58 -50.93
CA THR A 757 40.03 -47.58 -51.34
C THR A 757 39.39 -48.96 -51.51
N GLY A 758 38.42 -49.31 -50.66
CA GLY A 758 37.61 -50.52 -50.81
C GLY A 758 36.75 -50.52 -52.07
N LEU A 759 36.15 -49.38 -52.43
CA LEU A 759 35.44 -49.19 -53.71
C LEU A 759 36.36 -49.34 -54.91
N GLN A 760 37.53 -48.70 -54.89
CA GLN A 760 38.52 -48.77 -55.96
C GLN A 760 38.98 -50.21 -56.21
N ALA A 761 39.15 -51.01 -55.15
CA ALA A 761 39.48 -52.42 -55.26
C ALA A 761 38.31 -53.29 -55.79
N ALA A 762 37.06 -52.88 -55.55
CA ALA A 762 35.86 -53.60 -55.98
C ALA A 762 35.36 -53.20 -57.38
N LEU A 763 35.76 -52.03 -57.89
CA LEU A 763 35.41 -51.54 -59.22
C LEU A 763 36.18 -52.31 -60.32
N PRO A 764 35.56 -52.59 -61.48
CA PRO A 764 36.27 -53.17 -62.62
C PRO A 764 37.41 -52.25 -63.08
N LYS A 765 38.59 -52.81 -63.38
CA LYS A 765 39.77 -52.05 -63.84
C LYS A 765 39.54 -51.25 -65.14
N SER A 766 38.55 -51.65 -65.93
CA SER A 766 38.09 -50.93 -67.12
C SER A 766 36.61 -51.18 -67.34
N ILE A 767 35.84 -50.12 -67.56
CA ILE A 767 34.45 -50.19 -67.99
C ILE A 767 34.42 -49.77 -69.47
N GLY A 768 34.15 -50.71 -70.37
CA GLY A 768 33.99 -50.41 -71.79
C GLY A 768 32.60 -49.82 -72.05
N LEU A 769 32.53 -48.64 -72.69
CA LEU A 769 31.27 -48.08 -73.17
C LEU A 769 30.69 -49.03 -74.22
N LEU A 770 29.44 -49.47 -74.03
CA LEU A 770 28.79 -50.41 -74.95
C LEU A 770 28.49 -49.71 -76.29
N PRO A 771 28.61 -50.41 -77.44
CA PRO A 771 28.22 -49.87 -78.74
C PRO A 771 26.74 -49.48 -78.76
N PHE A 772 26.40 -48.42 -79.52
CA PHE A 772 25.04 -47.88 -79.63
C PHE A 772 23.99 -48.91 -80.12
N ASP A 773 24.43 -49.96 -80.81
CA ASP A 773 23.58 -51.00 -81.40
C ASP A 773 22.95 -51.96 -80.38
N GLY A 774 23.53 -52.04 -79.18
CA GLY A 774 22.95 -52.75 -78.03
C GLY A 774 21.99 -51.83 -77.30
N GLY A 775 20.69 -51.92 -77.58
CA GLY A 775 19.67 -51.03 -77.03
C GLY A 775 19.63 -50.98 -75.49
N VAL A 776 18.66 -50.25 -74.92
CA VAL A 776 18.52 -49.99 -73.46
C VAL A 776 18.54 -51.29 -72.61
N THR A 777 18.26 -52.45 -73.18
CA THR A 777 18.38 -53.78 -72.54
C THR A 777 19.82 -54.20 -72.20
N ASP A 778 20.84 -53.82 -72.98
CA ASP A 778 22.24 -54.16 -72.66
C ASP A 778 22.82 -53.25 -71.57
N SER A 779 22.19 -52.10 -71.32
CA SER A 779 22.51 -51.23 -70.18
C SER A 779 22.20 -51.87 -68.81
N TYR A 780 21.41 -52.96 -68.76
CA TYR A 780 21.18 -53.74 -67.55
C TYR A 780 22.42 -54.50 -67.07
N PHE A 781 23.46 -54.67 -67.92
CA PHE A 781 24.75 -55.20 -67.50
C PHE A 781 25.43 -54.29 -66.45
N TYR A 782 25.30 -52.97 -66.61
CA TYR A 782 25.72 -52.00 -65.58
C TYR A 782 24.91 -52.15 -64.30
N LYS A 783 23.62 -52.48 -64.40
CA LYS A 783 22.76 -52.69 -63.23
C LYS A 783 23.26 -53.85 -62.38
N PHE A 784 23.65 -54.98 -62.97
CA PHE A 784 24.15 -56.15 -62.24
C PHE A 784 25.55 -55.89 -61.63
N ALA A 785 26.45 -55.24 -62.36
CA ALA A 785 27.77 -54.84 -61.87
C ALA A 785 27.69 -53.81 -60.71
N ILE A 786 26.73 -52.88 -60.76
CA ILE A 786 26.53 -51.83 -59.76
C ILE A 786 25.68 -52.33 -58.57
N GLN A 787 24.82 -53.34 -58.75
CA GLN A 787 23.98 -53.88 -57.67
C GLN A 787 24.80 -54.50 -56.53
N SER A 788 25.97 -55.08 -56.84
CA SER A 788 26.93 -55.56 -55.83
C SER A 788 27.58 -54.43 -55.00
N LEU A 789 27.60 -53.19 -55.50
CA LEU A 789 28.13 -52.02 -54.77
C LEU A 789 27.10 -51.49 -53.77
N ARG A 790 25.80 -51.55 -54.13
CA ARG A 790 24.70 -51.02 -53.32
C ARG A 790 24.47 -51.78 -52.01
N THR A 791 24.72 -53.08 -52.00
CA THR A 791 24.56 -53.94 -50.80
C THR A 791 25.75 -53.88 -49.84
N ARG A 792 26.95 -53.49 -50.32
CA ARG A 792 28.17 -53.48 -49.50
C ARG A 792 28.38 -52.20 -48.68
N MET A 793 27.64 -51.13 -48.93
CA MET A 793 27.98 -49.79 -48.43
C MET A 793 26.76 -48.97 -47.97
N PRO A 794 26.06 -49.38 -46.89
CA PRO A 794 24.87 -48.68 -46.40
C PRO A 794 25.14 -47.26 -45.86
N ASN A 795 26.36 -46.96 -45.41
CA ASN A 795 26.71 -45.69 -44.74
C ASN A 795 27.50 -44.70 -45.62
N TYR A 796 27.78 -45.03 -46.87
CA TYR A 796 28.59 -44.18 -47.76
C TYR A 796 27.84 -42.92 -48.19
N THR A 797 26.57 -43.05 -48.55
CA THR A 797 25.71 -41.94 -48.99
C THR A 797 25.35 -40.98 -47.86
N SER A 798 25.16 -41.48 -46.63
CA SER A 798 24.92 -40.63 -45.46
C SER A 798 26.15 -39.81 -45.09
N THR A 799 27.35 -40.41 -45.16
CA THR A 799 28.62 -39.73 -44.87
C THR A 799 28.94 -38.65 -45.90
N LEU A 800 28.76 -38.93 -47.20
CA LEU A 800 28.93 -37.92 -48.26
C LEU A 800 27.89 -36.79 -48.15
N LYS A 801 26.64 -37.11 -47.78
CA LYS A 801 25.60 -36.11 -47.56
C LYS A 801 25.98 -35.14 -46.44
N SER A 802 26.51 -35.64 -45.31
CA SER A 802 26.94 -34.78 -44.20
C SER A 802 28.14 -33.89 -44.58
N ILE A 803 29.09 -34.39 -45.38
CA ILE A 803 30.21 -33.58 -45.90
C ILE A 803 29.70 -32.51 -46.87
N GLY A 804 28.81 -32.86 -47.80
CA GLY A 804 28.22 -31.90 -48.75
C GLY A 804 27.44 -30.79 -48.03
N ALA A 805 26.64 -31.15 -47.02
CA ALA A 805 25.89 -30.17 -46.23
C ALA A 805 26.79 -29.17 -45.48
N LEU A 806 28.03 -29.56 -45.12
CA LEU A 806 29.01 -28.70 -44.45
C LEU A 806 29.81 -27.81 -45.40
N LEU A 807 30.01 -28.24 -46.65
CA LEU A 807 30.74 -27.46 -47.66
C LEU A 807 29.86 -26.42 -48.36
N ASP A 808 28.55 -26.66 -48.39
CA ASP A 808 27.56 -25.73 -48.94
C ASP A 808 27.09 -24.66 -47.93
N GLN A 809 27.34 -24.86 -46.62
CA GLN A 809 27.19 -23.84 -45.57
C GLN A 809 28.42 -22.96 -45.50
#